data_AF-A0A6V7H6P1-F1
#
_entry.id   AF-A0A6V7H6P1-F1
#
_cell.length_a   1.000
_cell.length_b   1.000
_cell.length_c   1.000
_cell.angle_alpha   90.00
_cell.angle_beta   90.00
_cell.angle_gamma   90.00
#
_symmetry.space_group_name_H-M   'P 1'
#
loop_
_entity.id
_entity.type
_entity.pdbx_description
1 polymer ?
#
loop_
_entity_poly.entity_id
_entity_poly.type
_entity_poly.pdbx_seq_one_letter_code
_entity_poly.pdbx_strand_id
1 'polypeptide(L)'
;MIEHQEGLAKKFIKELTDNLKGKRFKEVLSFFENNNYDEIIRESSWDIVSTVSSYVTTENLKCNGDLVECCTAILNTIVEKCNPSETVLELLEQVEDPEDDIKFSIILSVLSKCLSKMDKKMRAIEWCIKPLINESRLENAGKCTILRDYLASILIFLMGKPLFYFQEAELESCLNQSLPEKIVILVSHVTGDLLSFLNIASTRSRENKSKKKNIDEENIDLKVTLFELDENISDLAYANFYFYVITKLHLWEKVPQIYDWQYIFETSIYLIVKLLQEQESIAKGLNLLEHLLIRLTRHSLTLQSLQLNIYFELFNALVKVMIYSNSVQERKKALNLFQNYIEIFDIQARYSIILYLYQTSEHSGLLSLTTGIFKTSIIECLQASPPVPYFFACKLPHGSASDLVELSDEIITSLNLLRFLFIRDEGNQTGIWNLVDKLQHEYLKPLREGIDLCKAHWKVKIKDLEEQKKTYKIFENIELEKSDAEITLTVGDEKLPAMPIPEKITFCYQAINGLDVMESFRRLWTCRVLLTNQLENDQQQSSQEHDGKENDEEYEKNIKMKILAASLKYVHDLGWSQQAISAGAESIGYPGIIHGLFPNRGADLVHYFYLTCNKELNKILEEQALAVEQSPTKKKKTLELQVRDAVETRLRMVIPYKKTWPQALALMALPPNVPLSLANLLTLVDDICYYAGDKSVDINWYTRRIVLAGIYKTTELYMLQDNSEDHQKTWNFLERRIKDATQIHTILTTTSDMALPDLNRATETAYAAFVT
;
A
#
# COMPACT_ATOMS: atom_id res chain seq x y z
N MET A 1 31.62 -65.40 -12.33
CA MET A 1 31.61 -63.96 -12.66
C MET A 1 31.88 -63.11 -11.42
N ILE A 2 31.15 -63.32 -10.32
CA ILE A 2 31.34 -62.60 -9.04
C ILE A 2 32.77 -62.72 -8.48
N GLU A 3 33.38 -63.93 -8.45
CA GLU A 3 34.77 -64.11 -7.99
C GLU A 3 35.84 -63.42 -8.86
N HIS A 4 35.54 -63.19 -10.15
CA HIS A 4 36.51 -62.58 -11.08
C HIS A 4 36.51 -61.05 -10.98
N GLN A 5 35.37 -60.45 -10.61
CA GLN A 5 35.22 -59.01 -10.33
C GLN A 5 35.79 -58.64 -8.95
N GLU A 6 35.59 -59.48 -7.91
CA GLU A 6 36.20 -59.27 -6.58
C GLU A 6 37.74 -59.21 -6.61
N GLY A 7 38.36 -59.99 -7.49
CA GLY A 7 39.81 -59.97 -7.71
C GLY A 7 40.32 -58.72 -8.41
N LEU A 8 39.49 -58.12 -9.29
CA LEU A 8 39.81 -56.86 -9.99
C LEU A 8 39.69 -55.66 -9.05
N ALA A 9 38.65 -55.61 -8.21
CA ALA A 9 38.46 -54.59 -7.17
C ALA A 9 39.64 -54.57 -6.17
N LYS A 10 40.01 -55.73 -5.62
CA LYS A 10 41.17 -55.84 -4.70
C LYS A 10 42.49 -55.43 -5.36
N LYS A 11 42.67 -55.72 -6.65
CA LYS A 11 43.84 -55.30 -7.42
C LYS A 11 43.86 -53.78 -7.61
N PHE A 12 42.71 -53.18 -7.90
CA PHE A 12 42.54 -51.73 -8.04
C PHE A 12 42.81 -50.99 -6.73
N ILE A 13 42.24 -51.43 -5.60
CA ILE A 13 42.50 -50.84 -4.26
C ILE A 13 43.99 -50.92 -3.90
N LYS A 14 44.65 -52.05 -4.22
CA LYS A 14 46.08 -52.22 -3.98
C LYS A 14 46.91 -51.26 -4.83
N GLU A 15 46.59 -51.13 -6.11
CA GLU A 15 47.27 -50.20 -7.03
C GLU A 15 47.04 -48.74 -6.64
N LEU A 16 45.83 -48.39 -6.21
CA LEU A 16 45.50 -47.09 -5.62
C LEU A 16 46.36 -46.82 -4.37
N THR A 17 46.44 -47.77 -3.46
CA THR A 17 47.21 -47.65 -2.21
C THR A 17 48.71 -47.51 -2.49
N ASP A 18 49.25 -48.33 -3.40
CA ASP A 18 50.67 -48.31 -3.77
C ASP A 18 51.05 -47.00 -4.47
N ASN A 19 50.18 -46.46 -5.32
CA ASN A 19 50.41 -45.17 -5.99
C ASN A 19 50.26 -43.96 -5.05
N LEU A 20 49.32 -43.99 -4.09
CA LEU A 20 49.19 -42.98 -3.04
C LEU A 20 50.44 -42.96 -2.14
N LYS A 21 50.93 -44.13 -1.72
CA LYS A 21 52.20 -44.26 -0.96
C LYS A 21 53.42 -43.82 -1.78
N GLY A 22 53.40 -44.10 -3.08
CA GLY A 22 54.45 -43.72 -4.03
C GLY A 22 54.44 -42.25 -4.49
N LYS A 23 53.54 -41.41 -3.95
CA LYS A 23 53.35 -39.99 -4.32
C LYS A 23 53.04 -39.76 -5.81
N ARG A 24 52.38 -40.69 -6.48
CA ARG A 24 52.03 -40.59 -7.91
C ARG A 24 50.62 -40.04 -8.12
N PHE A 25 50.36 -38.83 -7.62
CA PHE A 25 49.00 -38.26 -7.55
C PHE A 25 48.33 -38.06 -8.91
N LYS A 26 49.08 -37.67 -9.95
CA LYS A 26 48.54 -37.48 -11.31
C LYS A 26 48.05 -38.79 -11.92
N GLU A 27 48.77 -39.89 -11.69
CA GLU A 27 48.38 -41.22 -12.15
C GLU A 27 47.11 -41.67 -11.43
N VAL A 28 47.02 -41.42 -10.12
CA VAL A 28 45.82 -41.71 -9.32
C VAL A 28 44.60 -40.93 -9.83
N LEU A 29 44.70 -39.60 -10.00
CA LEU A 29 43.58 -38.79 -10.49
C LEU A 29 43.13 -39.22 -11.89
N SER A 30 44.07 -39.64 -12.75
CA SER A 30 43.73 -40.15 -14.09
C SER A 30 42.86 -41.42 -14.07
N PHE A 31 42.91 -42.22 -13.00
CA PHE A 31 42.00 -43.37 -12.84
C PHE A 31 40.56 -42.94 -12.58
N PHE A 32 40.36 -41.79 -11.92
CA PHE A 32 39.05 -41.25 -11.59
C PHE A 32 38.50 -40.31 -12.68
N GLU A 33 39.35 -39.76 -13.56
CA GLU A 33 38.94 -38.97 -14.73
C GLU A 33 38.50 -39.86 -15.92
N ASN A 34 39.12 -41.03 -16.09
CA ASN A 34 38.81 -41.94 -17.20
C ASN A 34 37.60 -42.85 -16.90
N ASN A 35 36.63 -42.91 -17.81
CA ASN A 35 35.39 -43.70 -17.65
C ASN A 35 35.60 -45.23 -17.60
N ASN A 36 36.79 -45.73 -17.91
CA ASN A 36 37.08 -47.18 -17.96
C ASN A 36 37.01 -47.86 -16.59
N TYR A 37 37.12 -47.10 -15.50
CA TYR A 37 37.10 -47.63 -14.13
C TYR A 37 35.79 -47.35 -13.37
N ASP A 38 34.80 -46.70 -14.01
CA ASP A 38 33.57 -46.25 -13.34
C ASP A 38 32.77 -47.39 -12.70
N GLU A 39 32.72 -48.57 -13.34
CA GLU A 39 32.03 -49.74 -12.82
C GLU A 39 32.74 -50.30 -11.57
N ILE A 40 34.07 -50.34 -11.58
CA ILE A 40 34.90 -50.78 -10.45
C ILE A 40 34.81 -49.78 -9.29
N ILE A 41 34.79 -48.48 -9.58
CA ILE A 41 34.67 -47.40 -8.59
C ILE A 41 33.31 -47.47 -7.88
N ARG A 42 32.23 -47.78 -8.60
CA ARG A 42 30.89 -47.94 -8.03
C ARG A 42 30.76 -49.19 -7.14
N GLU A 43 31.37 -50.30 -7.55
CA GLU A 43 31.31 -51.55 -6.76
C GLU A 43 32.24 -51.52 -5.53
N SER A 44 33.30 -50.71 -5.55
CA SER A 44 34.34 -50.68 -4.51
C SER A 44 34.34 -49.39 -3.68
N SER A 45 33.26 -48.61 -3.69
CA SER A 45 33.20 -47.28 -3.06
C SER A 45 33.54 -47.31 -1.57
N TRP A 46 33.04 -48.29 -0.82
CA TRP A 46 33.33 -48.47 0.61
C TRP A 46 34.83 -48.61 0.90
N ASP A 47 35.51 -49.49 0.17
CA ASP A 47 36.94 -49.75 0.35
C ASP A 47 37.78 -48.54 -0.10
N ILE A 48 37.38 -47.84 -1.17
CA ILE A 48 38.05 -46.62 -1.64
C ILE A 48 37.90 -45.52 -0.60
N VAL A 49 36.68 -45.26 -0.10
CA VAL A 49 36.41 -44.22 0.90
C VAL A 49 37.18 -44.49 2.18
N SER A 50 37.19 -45.73 2.69
CA SER A 50 37.96 -46.12 3.87
C SER A 50 39.47 -45.92 3.66
N THR A 51 40.01 -46.38 2.52
CA THR A 51 41.44 -46.27 2.19
C THR A 51 41.86 -44.81 2.06
N VAL A 52 41.13 -44.01 1.29
CA VAL A 52 41.45 -42.60 1.04
C VAL A 52 41.31 -41.78 2.33
N SER A 53 40.26 -42.03 3.11
CA SER A 53 40.02 -41.35 4.39
C SER A 53 41.13 -41.61 5.42
N SER A 54 41.80 -42.76 5.37
CA SER A 54 42.94 -43.06 6.26
C SER A 54 44.16 -42.15 6.04
N TYR A 55 44.29 -41.53 4.86
CA TYR A 55 45.37 -40.60 4.53
C TYR A 55 45.03 -39.14 4.81
N VAL A 56 43.74 -38.82 5.02
CA VAL A 56 43.26 -37.47 5.35
C VAL A 56 43.48 -37.23 6.83
N THR A 57 44.72 -36.95 7.24
CA THR A 57 45.08 -36.70 8.65
C THR A 57 45.85 -35.39 8.80
N THR A 58 45.83 -34.82 10.01
CA THR A 58 46.53 -33.61 10.42
C THR A 58 48.05 -33.74 10.23
N GLU A 59 48.60 -34.93 10.49
CA GLU A 59 50.01 -35.22 10.27
C GLU A 59 50.36 -35.21 8.78
N ASN A 60 49.51 -35.81 7.94
CA ASN A 60 49.73 -35.82 6.49
C ASN A 60 49.50 -34.45 5.86
N LEU A 61 48.58 -33.61 6.37
CA LEU A 61 48.43 -32.25 5.86
C LEU A 61 49.71 -31.42 6.10
N LYS A 62 50.35 -31.58 7.25
CA LYS A 62 51.61 -30.89 7.59
C LYS A 62 52.81 -31.43 6.82
N CYS A 63 52.88 -32.75 6.62
CA CYS A 63 54.04 -33.41 6.01
C CYS A 63 53.92 -33.59 4.49
N ASN A 64 52.71 -33.58 3.93
CA ASN A 64 52.42 -33.95 2.54
C ASN A 64 51.03 -33.43 2.07
N GLY A 65 50.84 -32.10 2.01
CA GLY A 65 49.56 -31.46 1.66
C GLY A 65 48.94 -31.94 0.33
N ASP A 66 49.77 -32.16 -0.71
CA ASP A 66 49.33 -32.67 -2.01
C ASP A 66 48.61 -34.03 -1.94
N LEU A 67 48.97 -34.88 -0.96
CA LEU A 67 48.30 -36.15 -0.72
C LEU A 67 46.87 -35.92 -0.22
N VAL A 68 46.69 -34.97 0.71
CA VAL A 68 45.38 -34.64 1.28
C VAL A 68 44.47 -33.97 0.24
N GLU A 69 45.01 -33.09 -0.60
CA GLU A 69 44.27 -32.50 -1.73
C GLU A 69 43.84 -33.58 -2.74
N CYS A 70 44.75 -34.49 -3.10
CA CYS A 70 44.44 -35.61 -3.98
C CYS A 70 43.34 -36.51 -3.39
N CYS A 71 43.44 -36.85 -2.11
CA CYS A 71 42.41 -37.63 -1.40
C CYS A 71 41.05 -36.91 -1.37
N THR A 72 41.05 -35.59 -1.14
CA THR A 72 39.84 -34.76 -1.15
C THR A 72 39.21 -34.71 -2.55
N ALA A 73 40.01 -34.58 -3.60
CA ALA A 73 39.53 -34.63 -4.98
C ALA A 73 38.87 -35.98 -5.30
N ILE A 74 39.50 -37.09 -4.92
CA ILE A 74 38.94 -38.44 -5.10
C ILE A 74 37.59 -38.59 -4.39
N LEU A 75 37.50 -38.15 -3.12
CA LEU A 75 36.24 -38.17 -2.36
C LEU A 75 35.14 -37.36 -3.04
N ASN A 76 35.45 -36.18 -3.59
CA ASN A 76 34.48 -35.39 -4.36
C ASN A 76 34.05 -36.10 -5.66
N THR A 77 34.97 -36.76 -6.37
CA THR A 77 34.65 -37.53 -7.58
C THR A 77 33.75 -38.73 -7.28
N ILE A 78 33.92 -39.39 -6.13
CA ILE A 78 33.03 -40.47 -5.68
C ILE A 78 31.60 -39.95 -5.50
N VAL A 79 31.43 -38.76 -4.91
CA VAL A 79 30.12 -38.08 -4.79
C VAL A 79 29.51 -37.72 -6.16
N GLU A 80 30.30 -37.63 -7.22
CA GLU A 80 29.82 -37.42 -8.59
C GLU A 80 29.41 -38.70 -9.30
N LYS A 81 30.11 -39.81 -9.06
CA LYS A 81 29.99 -41.04 -9.85
C LYS A 81 29.19 -42.18 -9.18
N CYS A 82 29.11 -42.19 -7.85
CA CYS A 82 28.52 -43.28 -7.07
C CYS A 82 27.09 -42.99 -6.60
N ASN A 83 26.41 -44.03 -6.09
CA ASN A 83 25.05 -43.92 -5.56
C ASN A 83 25.06 -43.08 -4.26
N PRO A 84 24.35 -41.94 -4.21
CA PRO A 84 24.37 -41.06 -3.04
C PRO A 84 23.94 -41.73 -1.73
N SER A 85 23.06 -42.74 -1.78
CA SER A 85 22.56 -43.40 -0.56
C SER A 85 23.60 -44.29 0.11
N GLU A 86 24.43 -44.96 -0.69
CA GLU A 86 25.50 -45.84 -0.21
C GLU A 86 26.71 -45.01 0.23
N THR A 87 27.09 -44.00 -0.57
CA THR A 87 28.19 -43.08 -0.25
C THR A 87 27.95 -42.32 1.06
N VAL A 88 26.71 -41.99 1.42
CA VAL A 88 26.39 -41.38 2.72
C VAL A 88 26.70 -42.33 3.88
N LEU A 89 26.33 -43.62 3.78
CA LEU A 89 26.62 -44.60 4.84
C LEU A 89 28.13 -44.84 4.99
N GLU A 90 28.83 -44.91 3.86
CA GLU A 90 30.30 -45.05 3.82
C GLU A 90 31.00 -43.88 4.52
N LEU A 91 30.58 -42.64 4.22
CA LEU A 91 31.15 -41.44 4.83
C LEU A 91 30.79 -41.34 6.32
N LEU A 92 29.61 -41.80 6.73
CA LEU A 92 29.19 -41.80 8.15
C LEU A 92 29.99 -42.80 9.01
N GLU A 93 30.36 -43.97 8.48
CA GLU A 93 31.22 -44.91 9.21
C GLU A 93 32.59 -44.28 9.52
N GLN A 94 33.12 -43.46 8.60
CA GLN A 94 34.39 -42.77 8.80
C GLN A 94 34.34 -41.63 9.82
N VAL A 95 33.13 -41.25 10.24
CA VAL A 95 32.81 -40.15 11.15
C VAL A 95 32.54 -40.65 12.58
N GLU A 96 32.25 -41.94 12.78
CA GLU A 96 31.80 -42.53 14.06
C GLU A 96 32.93 -42.68 15.12
N ASP A 97 34.18 -42.33 14.80
CA ASP A 97 35.32 -42.31 15.76
C ASP A 97 36.45 -41.36 15.28
N PRO A 98 36.29 -40.02 15.35
CA PRO A 98 37.25 -39.11 14.74
C PRO A 98 38.42 -38.83 15.68
N GLU A 99 39.52 -39.57 15.50
CA GLU A 99 40.79 -39.26 16.17
C GLU A 99 41.41 -37.92 15.65
N ASP A 100 41.04 -37.50 14.43
CA ASP A 100 41.67 -36.41 13.65
C ASP A 100 40.66 -35.36 13.11
N ASP A 101 40.83 -34.09 13.49
CA ASP A 101 39.94 -32.98 13.16
C ASP A 101 39.90 -32.68 11.64
N ILE A 102 41.02 -32.91 10.92
CA ILE A 102 41.12 -32.64 9.48
C ILE A 102 40.38 -33.72 8.69
N LYS A 103 40.55 -34.98 9.08
CA LYS A 103 39.76 -36.12 8.55
C LYS A 103 38.28 -35.80 8.61
N PHE A 104 37.84 -35.38 9.79
CA PHE A 104 36.45 -35.06 10.05
C PHE A 104 35.94 -33.91 9.18
N SER A 105 36.65 -32.78 9.12
CA SER A 105 36.24 -31.60 8.35
C SER A 105 36.04 -31.87 6.85
N ILE A 106 36.97 -32.61 6.25
CA ILE A 106 36.94 -32.93 4.82
C ILE A 106 35.80 -33.89 4.54
N ILE A 107 35.62 -34.94 5.36
CA ILE A 107 34.53 -35.90 5.18
C ILE A 107 33.17 -35.21 5.35
N LEU A 108 33.01 -34.31 6.33
CA LEU A 108 31.76 -33.56 6.52
C LEU A 108 31.45 -32.64 5.32
N SER A 109 32.46 -31.99 4.75
CA SER A 109 32.31 -31.15 3.56
C SER A 109 31.87 -31.96 2.33
N VAL A 110 32.40 -33.16 2.17
CA VAL A 110 32.05 -34.11 1.11
C VAL A 110 30.65 -34.67 1.34
N LEU A 111 30.30 -34.98 2.60
CA LEU A 111 28.97 -35.43 3.01
C LEU A 111 27.91 -34.37 2.68
N SER A 112 28.18 -33.08 2.94
CA SER A 112 27.28 -31.96 2.58
C SER A 112 26.99 -31.93 1.07
N LYS A 113 28.02 -32.05 0.23
CA LYS A 113 27.85 -32.14 -1.23
C LYS A 113 27.06 -33.36 -1.64
N CYS A 114 27.27 -34.51 -0.99
CA CYS A 114 26.53 -35.75 -1.27
C CYS A 114 25.04 -35.61 -0.93
N LEU A 115 24.71 -35.07 0.24
CA LEU A 115 23.34 -34.82 0.69
C LEU A 115 22.58 -33.87 -0.24
N SER A 116 23.26 -32.89 -0.85
CA SER A 116 22.64 -31.95 -1.79
C SER A 116 22.05 -32.64 -3.04
N LYS A 117 22.62 -33.79 -3.45
CA LYS A 117 22.25 -34.56 -4.65
C LYS A 117 21.18 -35.64 -4.44
N MET A 118 20.77 -35.94 -3.21
CA MET A 118 19.82 -37.02 -2.95
C MET A 118 18.36 -36.65 -3.29
N ASP A 119 17.58 -37.58 -3.85
CA ASP A 119 16.13 -37.35 -4.09
C ASP A 119 15.31 -37.39 -2.79
N LYS A 120 15.61 -38.32 -1.87
CA LYS A 120 14.90 -38.50 -0.57
C LYS A 120 15.66 -37.87 0.60
N LYS A 121 15.87 -36.55 0.53
CA LYS A 121 16.69 -35.76 1.47
C LYS A 121 16.30 -35.97 2.95
N MET A 122 15.00 -36.12 3.25
CA MET A 122 14.50 -36.22 4.63
C MET A 122 15.00 -37.45 5.42
N ARG A 123 14.97 -38.65 4.83
CA ARG A 123 15.44 -39.88 5.52
C ARG A 123 16.96 -39.90 5.67
N ALA A 124 17.67 -39.43 4.65
CA ALA A 124 19.12 -39.36 4.68
C ALA A 124 19.63 -38.37 5.74
N ILE A 125 18.99 -37.21 5.87
CA ILE A 125 19.29 -36.22 6.91
C ILE A 125 19.04 -36.83 8.31
N GLU A 126 17.91 -37.53 8.51
CA GLU A 126 17.61 -38.19 9.80
C GLU A 126 18.60 -39.31 10.16
N TRP A 127 19.09 -40.06 9.16
CA TRP A 127 20.14 -41.07 9.33
C TRP A 127 21.51 -40.47 9.66
N CYS A 128 21.90 -39.37 9.00
CA CYS A 128 23.20 -38.72 9.22
C CYS A 128 23.29 -38.04 10.59
N ILE A 129 22.21 -37.40 11.01
CA ILE A 129 22.23 -36.45 12.11
C ILE A 129 22.19 -37.13 13.49
N LYS A 130 21.47 -38.25 13.62
CA LYS A 130 21.25 -38.92 14.92
C LYS A 130 22.55 -39.45 15.56
N PRO A 131 23.49 -40.06 14.82
CA PRO A 131 24.80 -40.46 15.35
C PRO A 131 25.66 -39.26 15.77
N LEU A 132 25.74 -38.22 14.92
CA LEU A 132 26.53 -37.00 15.14
C LEU A 132 26.11 -36.21 16.40
N ILE A 133 24.81 -36.17 16.70
CA ILE A 133 24.32 -35.54 17.94
C ILE A 133 24.77 -36.33 19.17
N ASN A 134 24.78 -37.66 19.10
CA ASN A 134 25.18 -38.49 20.22
C ASN A 134 26.68 -38.31 20.54
N GLU A 135 27.53 -38.16 19.52
CA GLU A 135 28.95 -37.82 19.72
C GLU A 135 29.16 -36.42 20.29
N SER A 136 28.42 -35.41 19.80
CA SER A 136 28.55 -34.02 20.28
C SER A 136 28.23 -33.82 21.77
N ARG A 137 27.67 -34.83 22.44
CA ARG A 137 27.36 -34.86 23.88
C ARG A 137 28.51 -35.35 24.76
N LEU A 138 29.61 -35.86 24.19
CA LEU A 138 30.75 -36.38 24.95
C LEU A 138 31.59 -35.22 25.54
N GLU A 139 31.90 -35.29 26.84
CA GLU A 139 32.45 -34.21 27.68
C GLU A 139 33.94 -33.84 27.45
N ASN A 140 34.42 -33.74 26.20
CA ASN A 140 35.80 -33.31 25.89
C ASN A 140 35.85 -31.88 25.31
N ALA A 141 36.11 -30.90 26.18
CA ALA A 141 35.85 -29.47 25.99
C ALA A 141 36.60 -28.73 24.87
N GLY A 142 37.71 -29.26 24.33
CA GLY A 142 38.53 -28.58 23.30
C GLY A 142 38.29 -29.05 21.85
N LYS A 143 38.19 -30.38 21.63
CA LYS A 143 37.90 -30.96 20.31
C LYS A 143 36.42 -30.85 19.92
N CYS A 144 35.53 -30.83 20.91
CA CYS A 144 34.08 -30.71 20.66
C CYS A 144 33.65 -29.34 20.13
N THR A 145 34.41 -28.25 20.32
CA THR A 145 33.98 -26.91 19.84
C THR A 145 34.05 -26.80 18.32
N ILE A 146 35.12 -27.31 17.71
CA ILE A 146 35.30 -27.34 16.25
C ILE A 146 34.22 -28.23 15.62
N LEU A 147 34.01 -29.42 16.19
CA LEU A 147 32.94 -30.33 15.81
C LEU A 147 31.55 -29.65 15.84
N ARG A 148 31.25 -28.94 16.92
CA ARG A 148 29.98 -28.21 17.08
C ARG A 148 29.82 -27.12 16.01
N ASP A 149 30.88 -26.36 15.70
CA ASP A 149 30.84 -25.31 14.69
C ASP A 149 30.59 -25.89 13.27
N TYR A 150 31.26 -26.98 12.90
CA TYR A 150 31.01 -27.67 11.62
C TYR A 150 29.59 -28.24 11.53
N LEU A 151 29.10 -28.88 12.59
CA LEU A 151 27.74 -29.43 12.63
C LEU A 151 26.69 -28.31 12.49
N ALA A 152 26.85 -27.21 13.23
CA ALA A 152 25.96 -26.06 13.12
C ALA A 152 26.00 -25.46 11.70
N SER A 153 27.19 -25.33 11.09
CA SER A 153 27.33 -24.82 9.73
C SER A 153 26.56 -25.66 8.71
N ILE A 154 26.71 -26.99 8.74
CA ILE A 154 25.98 -27.88 7.81
C ILE A 154 24.48 -27.84 8.06
N LEU A 155 24.05 -27.88 9.32
CA LEU A 155 22.63 -27.82 9.66
C LEU A 155 21.98 -26.53 9.13
N ILE A 156 22.65 -25.39 9.28
CA ILE A 156 22.16 -24.12 8.74
C ILE A 156 22.25 -24.11 7.21
N PHE A 157 23.33 -24.61 6.61
CA PHE A 157 23.47 -24.72 5.15
C PHE A 157 22.31 -25.49 4.50
N LEU A 158 21.89 -26.60 5.12
CA LEU A 158 20.77 -27.42 4.63
C LEU A 158 19.45 -26.62 4.56
N MET A 159 19.29 -25.57 5.37
CA MET A 159 18.12 -24.67 5.34
C MET A 159 18.04 -23.80 4.08
N GLY A 160 19.11 -23.75 3.28
CA GLY A 160 19.16 -23.08 1.98
C GLY A 160 18.47 -23.87 0.86
N LYS A 161 18.91 -23.67 -0.39
CA LYS A 161 18.41 -24.44 -1.54
C LYS A 161 18.91 -25.89 -1.36
N PRO A 162 18.05 -26.91 -1.16
CA PRO A 162 16.67 -27.09 -1.64
C PRO A 162 15.53 -26.97 -0.61
N LEU A 163 15.80 -27.03 0.71
CA LEU A 163 14.75 -27.02 1.75
C LEU A 163 13.99 -25.69 1.79
N PHE A 164 14.62 -24.63 1.31
CA PHE A 164 14.02 -23.31 1.18
C PHE A 164 12.71 -23.29 0.39
N TYR A 165 12.62 -24.06 -0.70
CA TYR A 165 11.51 -24.03 -1.66
C TYR A 165 10.40 -25.05 -1.38
N PHE A 166 10.60 -25.97 -0.44
CA PHE A 166 9.53 -26.90 -0.08
C PHE A 166 8.38 -26.15 0.62
N GLN A 167 7.20 -26.20 0.03
CA GLN A 167 5.96 -25.66 0.61
C GLN A 167 5.53 -26.50 1.82
N GLU A 168 5.05 -25.82 2.89
CA GLU A 168 4.63 -26.44 4.16
C GLU A 168 3.63 -27.61 3.98
N ALA A 169 2.83 -27.58 2.91
CA ALA A 169 1.81 -28.59 2.62
C ALA A 169 2.34 -29.99 2.25
N GLU A 170 3.57 -30.12 1.74
CA GLU A 170 4.13 -31.43 1.36
C GLU A 170 4.87 -32.14 2.51
N LEU A 171 5.22 -31.40 3.58
CA LEU A 171 5.95 -31.95 4.74
C LEU A 171 5.08 -32.42 5.90
N GLU A 172 3.78 -32.12 5.91
CA GLU A 172 2.87 -32.45 7.01
C GLU A 172 2.30 -33.89 6.96
N SER A 173 2.62 -34.69 5.94
CA SER A 173 1.97 -36.00 5.76
C SER A 173 2.59 -37.18 6.53
N CYS A 174 3.68 -37.01 7.31
CA CYS A 174 4.29 -38.16 8.00
C CYS A 174 4.77 -37.96 9.46
N LEU A 175 4.94 -36.75 10.00
CA LEU A 175 5.47 -36.56 11.36
C LEU A 175 4.93 -35.26 12.01
N ASN A 176 4.62 -35.30 13.30
CA ASN A 176 4.14 -34.16 14.11
C ASN A 176 5.07 -32.92 14.18
N GLN A 177 6.20 -32.90 13.47
CA GLN A 177 7.18 -31.80 13.40
C GLN A 177 7.85 -31.76 12.02
N SER A 178 7.96 -30.56 11.43
CA SER A 178 8.58 -30.35 10.12
C SER A 178 10.11 -30.51 10.17
N LEU A 179 10.75 -30.89 9.05
CA LEU A 179 12.21 -31.06 8.97
C LEU A 179 12.99 -29.78 9.37
N PRO A 180 12.60 -28.57 8.93
CA PRO A 180 13.24 -27.33 9.38
C PRO A 180 13.18 -27.12 10.90
N GLU A 181 12.07 -27.46 11.56
CA GLU A 181 11.94 -27.35 13.01
C GLU A 181 12.91 -28.30 13.73
N LYS A 182 13.05 -29.54 13.23
CA LYS A 182 14.07 -30.47 13.74
C LYS A 182 15.46 -29.87 13.63
N ILE A 183 15.82 -29.31 12.47
CA ILE A 183 17.15 -28.68 12.27
C ILE A 183 17.40 -27.57 13.28
N VAL A 184 16.43 -26.65 13.49
CA VAL A 184 16.57 -25.58 14.48
C VAL A 184 16.75 -26.12 15.90
N ILE A 185 15.98 -27.16 16.27
CA ILE A 185 16.14 -27.83 17.56
C ILE A 185 17.56 -28.36 17.71
N LEU A 186 18.14 -28.95 16.67
CA LEU A 186 19.50 -29.50 16.74
C LEU A 186 20.56 -28.42 16.84
N VAL A 187 20.43 -27.35 16.06
CA VAL A 187 21.32 -26.19 16.17
C VAL A 187 21.24 -25.59 17.59
N SER A 188 20.07 -25.56 18.23
CA SER A 188 19.93 -25.07 19.61
C SER A 188 20.74 -25.91 20.61
N HIS A 189 20.81 -27.23 20.43
CA HIS A 189 21.62 -28.10 21.29
C HIS A 189 23.12 -27.92 21.04
N VAL A 190 23.51 -27.68 19.78
CA VAL A 190 24.91 -27.55 19.37
C VAL A 190 25.47 -26.18 19.73
N THR A 191 24.71 -25.10 19.62
CA THR A 191 25.24 -23.74 19.79
C THR A 191 24.86 -23.11 21.12
N GLY A 192 23.73 -23.52 21.71
CA GLY A 192 23.16 -22.93 22.92
C GLY A 192 22.45 -21.59 22.67
N ASP A 193 22.97 -20.75 21.77
CA ASP A 193 22.38 -19.48 21.36
C ASP A 193 22.02 -19.47 19.88
N LEU A 194 20.71 -19.53 19.61
CA LEU A 194 20.14 -19.52 18.27
C LEU A 194 20.29 -18.17 17.54
N LEU A 195 20.54 -17.06 18.24
CA LEU A 195 20.69 -15.72 17.63
C LEU A 195 22.15 -15.32 17.37
N SER A 196 23.10 -16.18 17.73
CA SER A 196 24.54 -15.92 17.59
C SER A 196 24.98 -15.58 16.15
N PHE A 197 24.29 -16.12 15.14
CA PHE A 197 24.62 -15.91 13.73
C PHE A 197 23.82 -14.77 13.07
N LEU A 198 22.96 -14.06 13.82
CA LEU A 198 21.97 -13.15 13.22
C LEU A 198 22.63 -11.95 12.54
N ASN A 199 23.76 -11.49 13.08
CA ASN A 199 24.49 -10.33 12.57
C ASN A 199 25.32 -10.63 11.30
N ILE A 200 25.49 -11.91 10.91
CA ILE A 200 26.36 -12.29 9.79
C ILE A 200 25.94 -11.63 8.47
N ALA A 201 24.64 -11.62 8.17
CA ALA A 201 24.14 -10.97 6.96
C ALA A 201 24.40 -9.45 6.94
N SER A 202 24.35 -8.81 8.11
CA SER A 202 24.71 -7.39 8.25
C SER A 202 26.21 -7.17 8.00
N THR A 203 27.06 -8.03 8.58
CA THR A 203 28.52 -7.99 8.39
C THR A 203 28.88 -8.13 6.91
N ARG A 204 28.35 -9.14 6.21
CA ARG A 204 28.57 -9.34 4.76
C ARG A 204 28.19 -8.13 3.92
N SER A 205 27.03 -7.53 4.21
CA SER A 205 26.55 -6.34 3.49
C SER A 205 27.45 -5.11 3.69
N ARG A 206 28.03 -4.95 4.89
CA ARG A 206 28.99 -3.89 5.21
C ARG A 206 30.37 -4.13 4.55
N GLU A 207 30.85 -5.38 4.57
CA GLU A 207 32.15 -5.75 4.00
C GLU A 207 32.19 -5.70 2.47
N ASN A 208 31.11 -6.09 1.79
CA ASN A 208 31.02 -5.96 0.33
C ASN A 208 31.08 -4.49 -0.15
N LYS A 209 30.82 -3.52 0.73
CA LYS A 209 31.02 -2.08 0.45
C LYS A 209 32.46 -1.61 0.73
N SER A 210 33.24 -2.32 1.57
CA SER A 210 34.59 -1.91 1.99
C SER A 210 35.73 -2.70 1.33
N LYS A 211 35.49 -3.92 0.83
CA LYS A 211 36.53 -4.79 0.25
C LYS A 211 36.79 -4.49 -1.24
N LYS A 212 37.46 -3.36 -1.47
CA LYS A 212 38.39 -3.14 -2.60
C LYS A 212 39.84 -3.03 -2.11
N LYS A 213 40.14 -3.51 -0.90
CA LYS A 213 41.50 -3.57 -0.32
C LYS A 213 41.76 -4.94 0.28
N ASN A 214 42.75 -5.60 -0.32
CA ASN A 214 43.55 -6.76 0.07
C ASN A 214 43.22 -7.39 1.43
N ILE A 215 42.80 -8.65 1.40
CA ILE A 215 42.83 -9.54 2.55
C ILE A 215 44.16 -10.29 2.46
N ASP A 216 45.03 -10.08 3.44
CA ASP A 216 46.27 -10.83 3.61
C ASP A 216 45.95 -12.28 4.03
N GLU A 217 46.59 -13.26 3.37
CA GLU A 217 46.25 -14.69 3.38
C GLU A 217 46.66 -15.47 4.66
N GLU A 218 47.17 -14.84 5.72
CA GLU A 218 47.97 -15.57 6.74
C GLU A 218 47.27 -15.95 8.06
N ASN A 219 45.98 -15.71 8.27
CA ASN A 219 45.25 -16.33 9.40
C ASN A 219 43.72 -16.25 9.20
N ILE A 220 43.15 -17.25 8.53
CA ILE A 220 41.70 -17.34 8.37
C ILE A 220 41.13 -18.06 9.61
N ASP A 221 40.45 -17.31 10.47
CA ASP A 221 39.68 -17.86 11.59
C ASP A 221 38.63 -18.85 11.06
N LEU A 222 38.64 -20.09 11.55
CA LEU A 222 37.77 -21.17 11.11
C LEU A 222 36.28 -20.78 11.16
N LYS A 223 35.89 -19.97 12.15
CA LYS A 223 34.51 -19.47 12.27
C LYS A 223 34.12 -18.52 11.14
N VAL A 224 35.04 -17.65 10.74
CA VAL A 224 34.84 -16.73 9.61
C VAL A 224 34.65 -17.54 8.33
N THR A 225 35.49 -18.55 8.10
CA THR A 225 35.35 -19.42 6.92
C THR A 225 34.00 -20.11 6.89
N LEU A 226 33.59 -20.75 8.00
CA LEU A 226 32.40 -21.61 8.02
C LEU A 226 31.09 -20.84 7.94
N PHE A 227 30.98 -19.71 8.64
CA PHE A 227 29.70 -19.02 8.81
C PHE A 227 29.59 -17.73 8.01
N GLU A 228 30.69 -17.00 7.80
CA GLU A 228 30.66 -15.67 7.18
C GLU A 228 30.83 -15.69 5.65
N LEU A 229 31.35 -16.77 5.06
CA LEU A 229 31.45 -16.89 3.60
C LEU A 229 30.12 -17.35 2.96
N ASP A 230 29.65 -16.59 1.96
CA ASP A 230 28.38 -16.88 1.27
C ASP A 230 28.40 -18.21 0.49
N GLU A 231 29.59 -18.63 0.03
CA GLU A 231 29.81 -19.93 -0.61
C GLU A 231 29.48 -21.11 0.31
N ASN A 232 29.67 -20.95 1.62
CA ASN A 232 29.44 -21.99 2.61
C ASN A 232 28.01 -21.95 3.17
N ILE A 233 27.49 -20.76 3.51
CA ILE A 233 26.11 -20.61 3.98
C ILE A 233 25.49 -19.40 3.31
N SER A 234 24.51 -19.62 2.44
CA SER A 234 23.82 -18.54 1.75
C SER A 234 22.99 -17.66 2.69
N ASP A 235 22.82 -16.37 2.36
CA ASP A 235 21.90 -15.48 3.08
C ASP A 235 20.45 -16.03 3.16
N LEU A 236 20.00 -16.76 2.14
CA LEU A 236 18.69 -17.41 2.10
C LEU A 236 18.57 -18.54 3.14
N ALA A 237 19.65 -19.27 3.38
CA ALA A 237 19.70 -20.32 4.40
C ALA A 237 19.51 -19.72 5.80
N TYR A 238 20.22 -18.62 6.10
CA TYR A 238 20.01 -17.86 7.33
C TYR A 238 18.59 -17.29 7.42
N ALA A 239 18.07 -16.71 6.34
CA ALA A 239 16.73 -16.15 6.32
C ALA A 239 15.65 -17.20 6.63
N ASN A 240 15.78 -18.41 6.07
CA ASN A 240 14.87 -19.52 6.34
C ASN A 240 15.06 -20.09 7.75
N PHE A 241 16.30 -20.18 8.25
CA PHE A 241 16.57 -20.56 9.64
C PHE A 241 15.89 -19.61 10.64
N TYR A 242 16.10 -18.30 10.48
CA TYR A 242 15.50 -17.31 11.38
C TYR A 242 14.00 -17.17 11.21
N PHE A 243 13.45 -17.46 10.02
CA PHE A 243 12.00 -17.59 9.84
C PHE A 243 11.41 -18.61 10.83
N TYR A 244 11.96 -19.82 10.93
CA TYR A 244 11.45 -20.83 11.87
C TYR A 244 11.72 -20.47 13.34
N VAL A 245 12.90 -19.93 13.65
CA VAL A 245 13.25 -19.51 15.02
C VAL A 245 12.25 -18.48 15.56
N ILE A 246 11.89 -17.47 14.75
CA ILE A 246 11.05 -16.34 15.18
C ILE A 246 9.56 -16.66 15.09
N THR A 247 9.10 -17.38 14.07
CA THR A 247 7.66 -17.61 13.85
C THR A 247 7.08 -18.76 14.68
N LYS A 248 7.89 -19.76 15.07
CA LYS A 248 7.41 -20.91 15.85
C LYS A 248 7.66 -20.72 17.35
N LEU A 249 6.57 -20.58 18.12
CA LEU A 249 6.61 -20.27 19.56
C LEU A 249 7.49 -21.24 20.38
N HIS A 250 7.36 -22.55 20.15
CA HIS A 250 8.09 -23.57 20.91
C HIS A 250 9.61 -23.56 20.64
N LEU A 251 10.06 -22.97 19.52
CA LEU A 251 11.48 -22.77 19.23
C LEU A 251 11.97 -21.48 19.88
N TRP A 252 11.14 -20.44 19.88
CA TRP A 252 11.45 -19.17 20.53
C TRP A 252 11.71 -19.31 22.03
N GLU A 253 11.02 -20.23 22.72
CA GLU A 253 11.25 -20.52 24.15
C GLU A 253 12.71 -20.92 24.47
N LYS A 254 13.46 -21.39 23.47
CA LYS A 254 14.87 -21.77 23.61
C LYS A 254 15.85 -20.61 23.37
N VAL A 255 15.38 -19.48 22.87
CA VAL A 255 16.20 -18.31 22.58
C VAL A 255 16.55 -17.58 23.89
N PRO A 256 17.82 -17.19 24.11
CA PRO A 256 18.19 -16.38 25.26
C PRO A 256 17.41 -15.05 25.31
N GLN A 257 16.75 -14.75 26.43
CA GLN A 257 15.92 -13.55 26.60
C GLN A 257 16.73 -12.27 26.94
N ILE A 258 18.01 -12.24 26.58
CA ILE A 258 18.94 -11.11 26.82
C ILE A 258 18.97 -10.10 25.66
N TYR A 259 18.44 -10.48 24.50
CA TYR A 259 18.45 -9.66 23.29
C TYR A 259 17.30 -8.67 23.28
N ASP A 260 17.61 -7.42 22.91
CA ASP A 260 16.58 -6.40 22.66
C ASP A 260 15.88 -6.64 21.32
N TRP A 261 14.55 -6.48 21.30
CA TRP A 261 13.75 -6.68 20.09
C TRP A 261 14.11 -5.70 18.99
N GLN A 262 14.55 -4.49 19.32
CA GLN A 262 15.04 -3.54 18.33
C GLN A 262 16.29 -4.07 17.61
N TYR A 263 17.25 -4.63 18.35
CA TYR A 263 18.46 -5.23 17.76
C TYR A 263 18.12 -6.42 16.86
N ILE A 264 17.22 -7.31 17.31
CA ILE A 264 16.77 -8.46 16.52
C ILE A 264 16.08 -8.00 15.24
N PHE A 265 15.23 -6.98 15.33
CA PHE A 265 14.57 -6.42 14.17
C PHE A 265 15.57 -5.82 13.17
N GLU A 266 16.43 -4.90 13.61
CA GLU A 266 17.41 -4.22 12.74
C GLU A 266 18.32 -5.20 11.98
N THR A 267 18.80 -6.24 12.67
CA THR A 267 19.63 -7.27 12.05
C THR A 267 18.83 -8.18 11.12
N SER A 268 17.57 -8.47 11.45
CA SER A 268 16.66 -9.26 10.61
C SER A 268 16.20 -8.54 9.34
N ILE A 269 16.24 -7.19 9.28
CA ILE A 269 15.85 -6.42 8.08
C ILE A 269 16.61 -6.89 6.84
N TYR A 270 17.92 -7.14 6.94
CA TYR A 270 18.72 -7.62 5.82
C TYR A 270 18.19 -8.94 5.24
N LEU A 271 17.81 -9.87 6.12
CA LEU A 271 17.25 -11.16 5.74
C LEU A 271 15.84 -11.01 5.15
N ILE A 272 15.01 -10.16 5.74
CA ILE A 272 13.65 -9.87 5.23
C ILE A 272 13.73 -9.29 3.82
N VAL A 273 14.60 -8.29 3.59
CA VAL A 273 14.78 -7.68 2.27
C VAL A 273 15.19 -8.73 1.24
N LYS A 274 16.07 -9.68 1.59
CA LYS A 274 16.42 -10.80 0.71
C LYS A 274 15.23 -11.70 0.40
N LEU A 275 14.39 -12.03 1.38
CA LEU A 275 13.18 -12.83 1.17
C LEU A 275 12.13 -12.13 0.31
N LEU A 276 12.02 -10.80 0.41
CA LEU A 276 11.07 -10.02 -0.39
C LEU A 276 11.54 -9.80 -1.84
N GLN A 277 12.82 -10.04 -2.14
CA GLN A 277 13.37 -9.93 -3.50
C GLN A 277 13.13 -11.20 -4.34
N GLU A 278 13.05 -12.38 -3.71
CA GLU A 278 12.75 -13.64 -4.40
C GLU A 278 11.25 -13.93 -4.42
N GLN A 279 10.68 -14.13 -5.62
CA GLN A 279 9.22 -14.21 -5.83
C GLN A 279 8.55 -15.36 -5.06
N GLU A 280 9.22 -16.50 -4.92
CA GLU A 280 8.68 -17.68 -4.23
C GLU A 280 8.77 -17.56 -2.69
N SER A 281 9.53 -16.59 -2.16
CA SER A 281 9.72 -16.41 -0.72
C SER A 281 9.07 -15.16 -0.14
N ILE A 282 8.36 -14.38 -0.96
CA ILE A 282 7.66 -13.16 -0.52
C ILE A 282 6.75 -13.45 0.67
N ALA A 283 5.94 -14.51 0.61
CA ALA A 283 5.06 -14.91 1.71
C ALA A 283 5.81 -15.16 3.03
N LYS A 284 6.96 -15.85 2.99
CA LYS A 284 7.81 -16.08 4.18
C LYS A 284 8.38 -14.77 4.71
N GLY A 285 8.85 -13.89 3.83
CA GLY A 285 9.36 -12.56 4.21
C GLY A 285 8.31 -11.69 4.89
N LEU A 286 7.09 -11.65 4.35
CA LEU A 286 5.97 -10.90 4.95
C LEU A 286 5.55 -11.49 6.30
N ASN A 287 5.49 -12.83 6.42
CA ASN A 287 5.18 -13.50 7.68
C ASN A 287 6.24 -13.24 8.76
N LEU A 288 7.53 -13.28 8.40
CA LEU A 288 8.62 -12.97 9.31
C LEU A 288 8.53 -11.53 9.82
N LEU A 289 8.31 -10.58 8.89
CA LEU A 289 8.15 -9.17 9.24
C LEU A 289 6.96 -8.98 10.20
N GLU A 290 5.81 -9.58 9.92
CA GLU A 290 4.63 -9.50 10.79
C GLU A 290 4.92 -9.92 12.24
N HIS A 291 5.59 -11.06 12.43
CA HIS A 291 5.91 -11.57 13.76
C HIS A 291 6.89 -10.65 14.51
N LEU A 292 7.82 -9.99 13.79
CA LEU A 292 8.74 -9.04 14.39
C LEU A 292 8.05 -7.71 14.75
N LEU A 293 7.21 -7.17 13.86
CA LEU A 293 6.49 -5.91 14.10
C LEU A 293 5.55 -6.01 15.32
N ILE A 294 4.88 -7.16 15.51
CA ILE A 294 3.99 -7.39 16.67
C ILE A 294 4.73 -7.31 18.02
N ARG A 295 6.03 -7.62 18.03
CA ARG A 295 6.85 -7.63 19.24
C ARG A 295 7.48 -6.28 19.57
N LEU A 296 7.48 -5.36 18.59
CA LEU A 296 8.00 -4.01 18.78
C LEU A 296 6.93 -3.09 19.38
N THR A 297 7.37 -2.20 20.26
CA THR A 297 6.50 -1.19 20.83
C THR A 297 6.29 -0.06 19.82
N ARG A 298 5.05 0.46 19.76
CA ARG A 298 4.71 1.62 18.93
C ARG A 298 5.49 2.85 19.37
N HIS A 299 5.89 3.69 18.41
CA HIS A 299 6.67 4.91 18.64
C HIS A 299 8.03 4.70 19.34
N SER A 300 8.64 3.52 19.20
CA SER A 300 9.94 3.21 19.81
C SER A 300 11.14 3.71 19.00
N LEU A 301 11.03 3.74 17.66
CA LEU A 301 12.13 4.12 16.78
C LEU A 301 12.15 5.64 16.55
N THR A 302 13.29 6.27 16.83
CA THR A 302 13.45 7.73 16.77
C THR A 302 14.13 8.18 15.49
N LEU A 303 14.20 9.50 15.28
CA LEU A 303 14.91 10.10 14.15
C LEU A 303 16.39 9.66 14.06
N GLN A 304 17.04 9.37 15.19
CA GLN A 304 18.43 8.91 15.21
C GLN A 304 18.58 7.51 14.60
N SER A 305 17.58 6.64 14.79
CA SER A 305 17.56 5.30 14.21
C SER A 305 17.61 5.36 12.68
N LEU A 306 16.95 6.35 12.06
CA LEU A 306 16.93 6.53 10.59
C LEU A 306 18.30 6.86 9.96
N GLN A 307 19.37 7.02 10.74
CA GLN A 307 20.73 7.05 10.20
C GLN A 307 21.12 5.74 9.51
N LEU A 308 20.51 4.62 9.90
CA LEU A 308 20.72 3.33 9.26
C LEU A 308 19.83 3.22 8.00
N ASN A 309 20.47 3.10 6.83
CA ASN A 309 19.76 2.99 5.54
C ASN A 309 18.84 1.75 5.42
N ILE A 310 19.01 0.76 6.31
CA ILE A 310 18.24 -0.49 6.33
C ILE A 310 16.73 -0.24 6.38
N TYR A 311 16.29 0.80 7.10
CA TYR A 311 14.88 1.08 7.26
C TYR A 311 14.24 1.53 5.94
N PHE A 312 14.96 2.33 5.15
CA PHE A 312 14.55 2.77 3.81
C PHE A 312 14.63 1.62 2.79
N GLU A 313 15.63 0.75 2.90
CA GLU A 313 15.72 -0.47 2.06
C GLU A 313 14.51 -1.38 2.26
N LEU A 314 14.04 -1.54 3.51
CA LEU A 314 12.81 -2.29 3.80
C LEU A 314 11.56 -1.63 3.21
N PHE A 315 11.42 -0.30 3.33
CA PHE A 315 10.32 0.43 2.70
C PHE A 315 10.29 0.20 1.18
N ASN A 316 11.45 0.31 0.51
CA ASN A 316 11.54 0.08 -0.92
C ASN A 316 11.16 -1.36 -1.31
N ALA A 317 11.59 -2.34 -0.52
CA ALA A 317 11.24 -3.75 -0.74
C ALA A 317 9.72 -3.98 -0.58
N LEU A 318 9.10 -3.43 0.47
CA LEU A 318 7.65 -3.52 0.70
C LEU A 318 6.85 -2.83 -0.40
N VAL A 319 7.24 -1.62 -0.81
CA VAL A 319 6.59 -0.88 -1.90
C VAL A 319 6.61 -1.70 -3.20
N LYS A 320 7.75 -2.33 -3.52
CA LYS A 320 7.84 -3.20 -4.70
C LYS A 320 6.86 -4.38 -4.62
N VAL A 321 6.74 -5.01 -3.45
CA VAL A 321 5.77 -6.11 -3.26
C VAL A 321 4.34 -5.59 -3.36
N MET A 322 4.02 -4.45 -2.75
CA MET A 322 2.69 -3.84 -2.77
C MET A 322 2.20 -3.50 -4.18
N ILE A 323 3.09 -3.06 -5.07
CA ILE A 323 2.74 -2.62 -6.43
C ILE A 323 2.84 -3.78 -7.43
N TYR A 324 3.94 -4.54 -7.39
CA TYR A 324 4.32 -5.45 -8.48
C TYR A 324 4.18 -6.95 -8.15
N SER A 325 3.85 -7.36 -6.92
CA SER A 325 3.64 -8.80 -6.66
C SER A 325 2.44 -9.32 -7.46
N ASN A 326 2.55 -10.53 -8.01
CA ASN A 326 1.46 -11.20 -8.74
C ASN A 326 0.29 -11.57 -7.83
N SER A 327 0.53 -11.86 -6.54
CA SER A 327 -0.50 -12.32 -5.60
C SER A 327 -1.24 -11.16 -4.93
N VAL A 328 -2.56 -11.09 -5.12
CA VAL A 328 -3.42 -10.08 -4.46
C VAL A 328 -3.33 -10.19 -2.93
N GLN A 329 -3.21 -11.41 -2.39
CA GLN A 329 -3.12 -11.63 -0.95
C GLN A 329 -1.81 -11.06 -0.38
N GLU A 330 -0.70 -11.26 -1.08
CA GLU A 330 0.61 -10.71 -0.69
C GLU A 330 0.61 -9.19 -0.77
N ARG A 331 0.05 -8.60 -1.85
CA ARG A 331 -0.08 -7.13 -1.98
C ARG A 331 -0.85 -6.53 -0.81
N LYS A 332 -2.00 -7.12 -0.45
CA LYS A 332 -2.83 -6.68 0.69
C LYS A 332 -2.10 -6.83 2.02
N LYS A 333 -1.39 -7.95 2.21
CA LYS A 333 -0.61 -8.18 3.43
C LYS A 333 0.56 -7.20 3.56
N ALA A 334 1.29 -6.95 2.47
CA ALA A 334 2.36 -5.97 2.43
C ALA A 334 1.86 -4.55 2.74
N LEU A 335 0.69 -4.16 2.24
CA LEU A 335 0.06 -2.87 2.55
C LEU A 335 -0.21 -2.71 4.07
N ASN A 336 -0.78 -3.73 4.71
CA ASN A 336 -1.04 -3.70 6.16
C ASN A 336 0.29 -3.62 6.94
N LEU A 337 1.28 -4.43 6.57
CA LEU A 337 2.60 -4.40 7.22
C LEU A 337 3.33 -3.09 7.02
N PHE A 338 3.19 -2.45 5.85
CA PHE A 338 3.73 -1.13 5.58
C PHE A 338 3.16 -0.07 6.54
N GLN A 339 1.85 -0.08 6.77
CA GLN A 339 1.20 0.81 7.73
C GLN A 339 1.68 0.53 9.17
N ASN A 340 1.66 -0.73 9.59
CA ASN A 340 2.12 -1.13 10.93
C ASN A 340 3.60 -0.78 11.16
N TYR A 341 4.42 -0.88 10.13
CA TYR A 341 5.84 -0.54 10.20
C TYR A 341 6.05 0.97 10.39
N ILE A 342 5.25 1.83 9.73
CA ILE A 342 5.28 3.28 9.98
C ILE A 342 4.86 3.59 11.42
N GLU A 343 3.92 2.83 12.00
CA GLU A 343 3.45 3.06 13.37
C GLU A 343 4.54 2.90 14.45
N ILE A 344 5.61 2.15 14.14
CA ILE A 344 6.72 1.91 15.08
C ILE A 344 7.56 3.17 15.28
N PHE A 345 7.61 4.06 14.29
CA PHE A 345 8.40 5.28 14.36
C PHE A 345 7.70 6.35 15.19
N ASP A 346 8.50 7.14 15.92
CA ASP A 346 8.02 8.36 16.55
C ASP A 346 7.60 9.40 15.50
N ILE A 347 6.94 10.46 15.97
CA ILE A 347 6.35 11.44 15.06
C ILE A 347 7.39 12.18 14.19
N GLN A 348 8.61 12.37 14.69
CA GLN A 348 9.69 13.07 13.99
C GLN A 348 10.29 12.18 12.89
N ALA A 349 10.51 10.90 13.20
CA ALA A 349 10.96 9.89 12.25
C ALA A 349 9.90 9.64 11.16
N ARG A 350 8.62 9.51 11.54
CA ARG A 350 7.51 9.38 10.57
C ARG A 350 7.49 10.52 9.56
N TYR A 351 7.68 11.77 10.01
CA TYR A 351 7.75 12.91 9.09
C TYR A 351 8.89 12.77 8.07
N SER A 352 10.07 12.34 8.52
CA SER A 352 11.23 12.13 7.64
C SER A 352 11.00 10.99 6.64
N ILE A 353 10.35 9.90 7.07
CA ILE A 353 9.96 8.79 6.20
C ILE A 353 8.94 9.24 5.16
N ILE A 354 7.92 10.00 5.58
CA ILE A 354 6.89 10.54 4.68
C ILE A 354 7.55 11.41 3.60
N LEU A 355 8.46 12.30 3.97
CA LEU A 355 9.20 13.13 3.02
C LEU A 355 10.01 12.29 2.03
N TYR A 356 10.69 11.25 2.53
CA TYR A 356 11.43 10.31 1.68
C TYR A 356 10.51 9.59 0.68
N LEU A 357 9.33 9.14 1.11
CA LEU A 357 8.37 8.47 0.23
C LEU A 357 7.88 9.41 -0.88
N TYR A 358 7.54 10.66 -0.55
CA TYR A 358 7.18 11.67 -1.57
C TYR A 358 8.30 11.95 -2.58
N GLN A 359 9.57 11.84 -2.17
CA GLN A 359 10.72 12.08 -3.05
C GLN A 359 11.07 10.88 -3.94
N THR A 360 10.71 9.67 -3.52
CA THR A 360 11.15 8.43 -4.18
C THR A 360 10.05 7.72 -4.97
N SER A 361 8.78 7.96 -4.67
CA SER A 361 7.67 7.31 -5.36
C SER A 361 6.92 8.25 -6.30
N GLU A 362 6.69 7.79 -7.53
CA GLU A 362 5.84 8.45 -8.53
C GLU A 362 4.42 7.85 -8.56
N HIS A 363 4.18 6.75 -7.84
CA HIS A 363 2.90 6.03 -7.87
C HIS A 363 1.82 6.77 -7.07
N SER A 364 0.82 7.33 -7.75
CA SER A 364 -0.26 8.15 -7.16
C SER A 364 -0.99 7.47 -5.98
N GLY A 365 -1.28 6.17 -6.09
CA GLY A 365 -1.91 5.41 -5.00
C GLY A 365 -1.06 5.32 -3.71
N LEU A 366 0.27 5.23 -3.82
CA LEU A 366 1.18 5.20 -2.68
C LEU A 366 1.31 6.60 -2.06
N LEU A 367 1.35 7.64 -2.88
CA LEU A 367 1.34 9.03 -2.43
C LEU A 367 0.04 9.37 -1.70
N SER A 368 -1.10 8.90 -2.20
CA SER A 368 -2.41 9.03 -1.54
C SER A 368 -2.42 8.34 -0.17
N LEU A 369 -1.96 7.08 -0.09
CA LEU A 369 -1.79 6.35 1.18
C LEU A 369 -0.89 7.12 2.15
N THR A 370 0.25 7.61 1.68
CA THR A 370 1.22 8.37 2.47
C THR A 370 0.61 9.67 3.00
N THR A 371 -0.18 10.36 2.17
CA THR A 371 -0.95 11.56 2.56
C THR A 371 -1.95 11.22 3.68
N GLY A 372 -2.64 10.08 3.57
CA GLY A 372 -3.55 9.59 4.60
C GLY A 372 -2.84 9.32 5.93
N ILE A 373 -1.68 8.68 5.91
CA ILE A 373 -0.86 8.43 7.11
C ILE A 373 -0.37 9.75 7.71
N PHE A 374 0.01 10.72 6.87
CA PHE A 374 0.38 12.06 7.31
C PHE A 374 -0.80 12.78 7.99
N LYS A 375 -2.01 12.68 7.45
CA LYS A 375 -3.24 13.21 8.09
C LYS A 375 -3.44 12.62 9.48
N THR A 376 -3.33 11.30 9.62
CA THR A 376 -3.46 10.62 10.93
C THR A 376 -2.39 11.07 11.90
N SER A 377 -1.14 11.21 11.44
CA SER A 377 -0.02 11.69 12.25
C SER A 377 -0.24 13.12 12.76
N ILE A 378 -0.80 14.01 11.93
CA ILE A 378 -1.17 15.36 12.36
C ILE A 378 -2.29 15.33 13.41
N ILE A 379 -3.29 14.45 13.26
CA ILE A 379 -4.36 14.29 14.26
C ILE A 379 -3.75 13.95 15.62
N GLU A 380 -2.79 13.02 15.65
CA GLU A 380 -2.04 12.65 16.87
C GLU A 380 -1.27 13.84 17.44
N CYS A 381 -0.54 14.62 16.61
CA CYS A 381 0.17 15.82 17.05
C CYS A 381 -0.75 16.86 17.71
N LEU A 382 -1.93 17.07 17.14
CA LEU A 382 -2.91 18.05 17.64
C LEU A 382 -3.61 17.59 18.92
N GLN A 383 -3.60 16.29 19.22
CA GLN A 383 -4.13 15.73 20.47
C GLN A 383 -3.05 15.66 21.56
N ALA A 384 -1.77 15.69 21.19
CA ALA A 384 -0.64 15.68 22.12
C ALA A 384 -0.48 17.04 22.85
N SER A 385 -0.02 16.99 24.10
CA SER A 385 0.27 18.18 24.92
C SER A 385 1.74 18.14 25.38
N PRO A 386 2.62 19.04 24.90
CA PRO A 386 2.37 20.19 24.02
C PRO A 386 2.26 19.81 22.53
N PRO A 387 1.51 20.61 21.73
CA PRO A 387 1.40 20.38 20.28
C PRO A 387 2.73 20.64 19.56
N VAL A 388 3.10 19.74 18.65
CA VAL A 388 4.37 19.82 17.91
C VAL A 388 4.09 20.14 16.43
N PRO A 389 4.62 21.25 15.87
CA PRO A 389 4.32 21.66 14.50
C PRO A 389 5.29 21.03 13.50
N TYR A 390 4.79 20.15 12.63
CA TYR A 390 5.49 19.74 11.41
C TYR A 390 4.50 19.78 10.24
N PHE A 391 4.75 20.63 9.24
CA PHE A 391 3.88 20.74 8.08
C PHE A 391 4.59 20.56 6.75
N PHE A 392 3.85 19.95 5.83
CA PHE A 392 4.19 19.69 4.43
C PHE A 392 3.44 20.69 3.53
N ALA A 393 4.03 21.07 2.40
CA ALA A 393 3.43 21.95 1.41
C ALA A 393 2.99 21.14 0.18
N CYS A 394 1.69 21.09 -0.10
CA CYS A 394 1.14 20.48 -1.32
C CYS A 394 1.64 21.23 -2.57
N LYS A 395 2.12 20.48 -3.58
CA LYS A 395 2.51 21.03 -4.89
C LYS A 395 2.01 20.11 -6.01
N LEU A 396 1.60 20.71 -7.13
CA LEU A 396 1.29 19.96 -8.35
C LEU A 396 2.58 19.76 -9.16
N PRO A 397 2.89 18.52 -9.63
CA PRO A 397 4.17 18.23 -10.30
C PRO A 397 4.41 19.05 -11.58
N HIS A 398 3.35 19.45 -12.30
CA HIS A 398 3.41 20.26 -13.52
C HIS A 398 2.44 21.45 -13.51
N GLY A 399 2.03 21.92 -12.31
CA GLY A 399 1.09 23.03 -12.18
C GLY A 399 -0.26 22.75 -12.86
N SER A 400 -0.73 23.65 -13.73
CA SER A 400 -2.00 23.52 -14.44
C SER A 400 -1.97 22.50 -15.60
N ALA A 401 -0.80 21.99 -15.98
CA ALA A 401 -0.64 21.00 -17.05
C ALA A 401 -0.56 19.54 -16.55
N SER A 402 -0.68 19.32 -15.23
CA SER A 402 -0.68 17.99 -14.63
C SER A 402 -1.85 17.13 -15.12
N ASP A 403 -1.64 15.81 -15.29
CA ASP A 403 -2.73 14.88 -15.60
C ASP A 403 -3.60 14.68 -14.35
N LEU A 404 -4.69 15.45 -14.30
CA LEU A 404 -5.60 15.45 -13.16
C LEU A 404 -6.39 14.15 -13.02
N VAL A 405 -6.52 13.35 -14.08
CA VAL A 405 -7.25 12.07 -14.01
C VAL A 405 -6.40 11.02 -13.30
N GLU A 406 -5.11 10.94 -13.64
CA GLU A 406 -4.15 10.04 -13.01
C GLU A 406 -3.85 10.42 -11.54
N LEU A 407 -3.74 11.73 -11.27
CA LEU A 407 -3.45 12.25 -9.93
C LEU A 407 -4.72 12.46 -9.06
N SER A 408 -5.86 11.95 -9.51
CA SER A 408 -7.16 12.23 -8.92
C SER A 408 -7.24 11.89 -7.42
N ASP A 409 -6.78 10.71 -7.04
CA ASP A 409 -6.75 10.23 -5.66
C ASP A 409 -5.83 11.07 -4.77
N GLU A 410 -4.68 11.50 -5.28
CA GLU A 410 -3.72 12.34 -4.56
C GLU A 410 -4.29 13.74 -4.32
N ILE A 411 -4.90 14.35 -5.35
CA ILE A 411 -5.50 15.68 -5.28
C ILE A 411 -6.67 15.68 -4.29
N ILE A 412 -7.56 14.69 -4.36
CA ILE A 412 -8.71 14.60 -3.44
C ILE A 412 -8.23 14.44 -2.01
N THR A 413 -7.23 13.59 -1.78
CA THR A 413 -6.68 13.36 -0.42
C THR A 413 -5.97 14.60 0.11
N SER A 414 -5.23 15.32 -0.73
CA SER A 414 -4.57 16.58 -0.39
C SER A 414 -5.59 17.68 -0.06
N LEU A 415 -6.65 17.85 -0.86
CA LEU A 415 -7.72 18.81 -0.57
C LEU A 415 -8.46 18.47 0.73
N ASN A 416 -8.69 17.18 0.99
CA ASN A 416 -9.29 16.71 2.23
C ASN A 416 -8.40 16.98 3.45
N LEU A 417 -7.08 16.83 3.31
CA LEU A 417 -6.13 17.18 4.35
C LEU A 417 -6.14 18.69 4.63
N LEU A 418 -6.01 19.53 3.59
CA LEU A 418 -6.08 20.99 3.75
C LEU A 418 -7.35 21.40 4.48
N ARG A 419 -8.48 20.83 4.06
CA ARG A 419 -9.75 21.08 4.70
C ARG A 419 -9.78 20.66 6.17
N PHE A 420 -9.24 19.49 6.51
CA PHE A 420 -9.14 19.02 7.90
C PHE A 420 -8.41 20.05 8.77
N LEU A 421 -7.28 20.56 8.27
CA LEU A 421 -6.43 21.51 8.99
C LEU A 421 -7.14 22.83 9.28
N PHE A 422 -7.72 23.44 8.25
CA PHE A 422 -8.41 24.73 8.38
C PHE A 422 -9.72 24.64 9.18
N ILE A 423 -10.36 23.48 9.27
CA ILE A 423 -11.53 23.30 10.13
C ILE A 423 -11.14 23.20 11.60
N ARG A 424 -10.02 22.53 11.89
CA ARG A 424 -9.66 22.15 13.27
C ARG A 424 -8.74 23.17 13.94
N ASP A 425 -7.85 23.80 13.18
CA ASP A 425 -6.88 24.74 13.72
C ASP A 425 -7.42 26.17 13.73
N GLU A 426 -8.28 26.50 14.71
CA GLU A 426 -8.82 27.87 14.87
C GLU A 426 -7.76 28.87 15.39
N GLY A 427 -6.66 28.38 16.00
CA GLY A 427 -5.65 29.20 16.68
C GLY A 427 -4.27 29.26 16.01
N ASN A 428 -4.15 28.80 14.77
CA ASN A 428 -2.88 28.69 14.03
C ASN A 428 -1.76 27.91 14.74
N GLN A 429 -2.13 26.89 15.51
CA GLN A 429 -1.18 26.00 16.21
C GLN A 429 -0.33 25.20 15.23
N THR A 430 -0.85 24.93 14.03
CA THR A 430 -0.17 24.21 12.96
C THR A 430 0.74 25.09 12.11
N GLY A 431 0.55 26.42 12.15
CA GLY A 431 1.20 27.35 11.22
C GLY A 431 0.59 27.35 9.82
N ILE A 432 -0.49 26.61 9.56
CA ILE A 432 -1.11 26.49 8.23
C ILE A 432 -1.65 27.83 7.72
N TRP A 433 -2.10 28.71 8.60
CA TRP A 433 -2.66 30.01 8.20
C TRP A 433 -1.59 30.93 7.60
N ASN A 434 -0.32 30.75 7.98
CA ASN A 434 0.81 31.49 7.41
C ASN A 434 1.11 31.07 5.95
N LEU A 435 0.60 29.91 5.53
CA LEU A 435 0.85 29.33 4.20
C LEU A 435 -0.33 29.53 3.23
N VAL A 436 -1.39 30.22 3.64
CA VAL A 436 -2.61 30.40 2.84
C VAL A 436 -2.30 31.04 1.49
N ASP A 437 -1.55 32.14 1.47
CA ASP A 437 -1.17 32.82 0.22
C ASP A 437 -0.37 31.90 -0.70
N LYS A 438 0.60 31.17 -0.14
CA LYS A 438 1.41 30.23 -0.88
C LYS A 438 0.59 29.08 -1.46
N LEU A 439 -0.34 28.52 -0.68
CA LEU A 439 -1.25 27.45 -1.13
C LEU A 439 -2.20 27.96 -2.22
N GLN A 440 -2.68 29.19 -2.10
CA GLN A 440 -3.57 29.80 -3.08
C GLN A 440 -2.86 29.99 -4.43
N HIS A 441 -1.60 30.45 -4.41
CA HIS A 441 -0.82 30.71 -5.61
C HIS A 441 -0.15 29.47 -6.22
N GLU A 442 0.45 28.60 -5.40
CA GLU A 442 1.25 27.46 -5.88
C GLU A 442 0.42 26.18 -6.10
N TYR A 443 -0.76 26.04 -5.50
CA TYR A 443 -1.55 24.81 -5.56
C TYR A 443 -2.97 25.04 -6.10
N LEU A 444 -3.77 25.90 -5.46
CA LEU A 444 -5.21 25.97 -5.70
C LEU A 444 -5.60 26.73 -6.97
N LYS A 445 -4.89 27.80 -7.31
CA LYS A 445 -5.09 28.52 -8.57
C LYS A 445 -4.64 27.67 -9.78
N PRO A 446 -3.43 27.07 -9.79
CA PRO A 446 -3.04 26.14 -10.84
C PRO A 446 -3.99 24.94 -10.97
N LEU A 447 -4.49 24.39 -9.85
CA LEU A 447 -5.48 23.31 -9.87
C LEU A 447 -6.77 23.74 -10.56
N ARG A 448 -7.26 24.96 -10.29
CA ARG A 448 -8.45 25.48 -10.97
C ARG A 448 -8.24 25.60 -12.48
N GLU A 449 -7.12 26.21 -12.87
CA GLU A 449 -6.75 26.39 -14.28
C GLU A 449 -6.62 25.03 -14.98
N GLY A 450 -6.01 24.03 -14.32
CA GLY A 450 -5.92 22.67 -14.83
C GLY A 450 -7.28 21.99 -14.97
N ILE A 451 -8.16 22.12 -13.97
CA ILE A 451 -9.52 21.55 -14.02
C ILE A 451 -10.30 22.18 -15.20
N ASP A 452 -10.23 23.50 -15.36
CA ASP A 452 -10.91 24.22 -16.43
C ASP A 452 -10.38 23.79 -17.81
N LEU A 453 -9.05 23.64 -17.95
CA LEU A 453 -8.40 23.17 -19.17
C LEU A 453 -8.77 21.72 -19.51
N CYS A 454 -8.71 20.80 -18.54
CA CYS A 454 -9.09 19.41 -18.71
C CYS A 454 -10.57 19.27 -19.06
N LYS A 455 -11.47 20.02 -18.39
CA LYS A 455 -12.90 20.04 -18.72
C LYS A 455 -13.15 20.53 -20.14
N ALA A 456 -12.46 21.58 -20.57
CA ALA A 456 -12.58 22.08 -21.94
C ALA A 456 -12.12 21.01 -22.95
N HIS A 457 -10.97 20.37 -22.72
CA HIS A 457 -10.45 19.30 -23.56
C HIS A 457 -11.43 18.13 -23.68
N TRP A 458 -11.92 17.59 -22.56
CA TRP A 458 -12.86 16.47 -22.58
C TRP A 458 -14.22 16.83 -23.21
N LYS A 459 -14.72 18.07 -23.01
CA LYS A 459 -15.95 18.55 -23.67
C LYS A 459 -15.81 18.66 -25.19
N VAL A 460 -14.66 19.10 -25.69
CA VAL A 460 -14.37 19.12 -27.13
C VAL A 460 -14.36 17.68 -27.66
N LYS A 461 -13.67 16.77 -26.97
CA LYS A 461 -13.58 15.36 -27.37
C LYS A 461 -14.93 14.65 -27.40
N ILE A 462 -15.83 14.95 -26.45
CA ILE A 462 -17.21 14.45 -26.47
C ILE A 462 -17.96 14.96 -27.70
N LYS A 463 -17.83 16.25 -28.04
CA LYS A 463 -18.48 16.81 -29.25
C LYS A 463 -17.97 16.14 -30.52
N ASP A 464 -16.66 15.93 -30.64
CA ASP A 464 -16.05 15.24 -31.78
C ASP A 464 -16.57 13.79 -31.90
N LEU A 465 -16.66 13.06 -30.79
CA LEU A 465 -17.21 11.70 -30.75
C LEU A 465 -18.72 11.66 -31.06
N GLU A 466 -19.49 12.66 -30.62
CA GLU A 466 -20.91 12.79 -30.95
C GLU A 466 -21.15 13.13 -32.42
N GLU A 467 -20.30 13.96 -33.02
CA GLU A 467 -20.31 14.24 -34.47
C GLU A 467 -19.92 13.00 -35.28
N GLN A 468 -18.90 12.26 -34.86
CA GLN A 468 -18.53 10.99 -35.46
C GLN A 468 -19.66 9.96 -35.35
N LYS A 469 -20.34 9.87 -34.21
CA LYS A 469 -21.52 9.01 -34.02
C LYS A 469 -22.67 9.38 -34.95
N LYS A 470 -22.90 10.68 -35.19
CA LYS A 470 -23.90 11.16 -36.16
C LYS A 470 -23.51 10.78 -37.59
N THR A 471 -22.24 10.96 -37.96
CA THR A 471 -21.71 10.57 -39.26
C THR A 471 -21.83 9.05 -39.47
N TYR A 472 -21.46 8.24 -38.47
CA TYR A 472 -21.58 6.78 -38.52
C TYR A 472 -23.03 6.31 -38.71
N LYS A 473 -23.99 6.91 -37.98
CA LYS A 473 -25.42 6.62 -38.14
C LYS A 473 -25.98 7.01 -39.52
N ILE A 474 -25.37 7.99 -40.19
CA ILE A 474 -25.75 8.38 -41.55
C ILE A 474 -25.24 7.34 -42.56
N PHE A 475 -24.03 6.80 -42.35
CA PHE A 475 -23.44 5.75 -43.19
C PHE A 475 -24.01 4.36 -42.92
N GLU A 476 -24.53 4.07 -41.72
CA GLU A 476 -25.19 2.79 -41.37
C GLU A 476 -26.48 2.52 -42.16
N ASN A 477 -27.07 3.56 -42.78
CA ASN A 477 -28.19 3.41 -43.71
C ASN A 477 -27.75 3.02 -45.14
N ILE A 478 -26.45 2.90 -45.40
CA ILE A 478 -25.86 2.49 -46.69
C ILE A 478 -24.79 1.41 -46.40
N GLU A 479 -25.26 0.17 -46.30
CA GLU A 479 -24.53 -1.12 -46.29
C GLU A 479 -23.68 -1.50 -45.05
N LEU A 480 -23.85 -2.78 -44.69
CA LEU A 480 -23.16 -3.53 -43.63
C LEU A 480 -21.78 -4.02 -44.10
N GLU A 481 -20.73 -3.80 -43.29
CA GLU A 481 -19.91 -4.85 -42.67
C GLU A 481 -18.66 -4.25 -42.00
N LYS A 482 -18.48 -4.60 -40.71
CA LYS A 482 -17.22 -4.66 -39.95
C LYS A 482 -16.07 -3.76 -40.41
N SER A 483 -16.06 -2.54 -39.90
CA SER A 483 -14.80 -1.96 -39.43
C SER A 483 -15.04 -1.43 -38.02
N ASP A 484 -14.55 -2.17 -37.03
CA ASP A 484 -14.27 -1.57 -35.73
C ASP A 484 -13.18 -0.52 -35.99
N ALA A 485 -13.60 0.73 -36.20
CA ALA A 485 -12.68 1.82 -36.41
C ALA A 485 -11.80 1.96 -35.15
N GLU A 486 -10.57 1.48 -35.26
CA GLU A 486 -9.45 1.70 -34.34
C GLU A 486 -9.22 3.22 -34.18
N ILE A 487 -10.03 3.87 -33.33
CA ILE A 487 -9.73 5.22 -32.86
C ILE A 487 -9.07 5.05 -31.50
N THR A 488 -7.76 5.26 -31.46
CA THR A 488 -6.94 5.21 -30.25
C THR A 488 -7.14 6.52 -29.47
N LEU A 489 -7.74 6.45 -28.28
CA LEU A 489 -7.70 7.55 -27.33
C LEU A 489 -6.43 7.41 -26.50
N THR A 490 -5.62 8.46 -26.42
CA THR A 490 -4.50 8.52 -25.48
C THR A 490 -4.92 9.19 -24.17
N VAL A 491 -4.54 8.58 -23.05
CA VAL A 491 -4.62 9.11 -21.67
C VAL A 491 -3.29 8.77 -21.01
N GLY A 492 -2.57 9.75 -20.47
CA GLY A 492 -1.25 9.53 -19.85
C GLY A 492 -0.23 8.80 -20.74
N ASP A 493 0.00 9.28 -21.97
CA ASP A 493 0.88 8.66 -23.00
C ASP A 493 0.56 7.21 -23.42
N GLU A 494 -0.41 6.54 -22.79
CA GLU A 494 -0.89 5.22 -23.16
C GLU A 494 -2.12 5.26 -24.06
N LYS A 495 -2.18 4.37 -25.06
CA LYS A 495 -3.32 4.22 -25.97
C LYS A 495 -4.35 3.29 -25.34
N LEU A 496 -5.55 3.81 -25.06
CA LEU A 496 -6.68 3.02 -24.58
C LEU A 496 -7.04 1.90 -25.58
N PRO A 497 -7.50 0.74 -25.08
CA PRO A 497 -7.91 -0.38 -25.93
C PRO A 497 -9.06 0.01 -26.87
N ALA A 498 -9.13 -0.65 -28.02
CA ALA A 498 -10.17 -0.41 -29.02
C ALA A 498 -11.55 -0.73 -28.42
N MET A 499 -12.37 0.31 -28.20
CA MET A 499 -13.72 0.19 -27.62
C MET A 499 -14.77 0.96 -28.46
N PRO A 500 -16.05 0.55 -28.43
CA PRO A 500 -17.14 1.20 -29.17
C PRO A 500 -17.31 2.69 -28.82
N ILE A 501 -17.75 3.50 -29.81
CA ILE A 501 -17.96 4.96 -29.66
C ILE A 501 -18.88 5.32 -28.46
N PRO A 502 -19.99 4.61 -28.18
CA PRO A 502 -20.82 4.90 -27.01
C PRO A 502 -20.06 4.74 -25.68
N GLU A 503 -19.23 3.71 -25.55
CA GLU A 503 -18.46 3.46 -24.34
C GLU A 503 -17.33 4.50 -24.17
N LYS A 504 -16.73 4.97 -25.27
CA LYS A 504 -15.77 6.10 -25.25
C LYS A 504 -16.39 7.39 -24.73
N ILE A 505 -17.64 7.66 -25.11
CA ILE A 505 -18.39 8.82 -24.63
C ILE A 505 -18.67 8.68 -23.13
N THR A 506 -19.10 7.51 -22.66
CA THR A 506 -19.31 7.24 -21.22
C THR A 506 -18.02 7.46 -20.42
N PHE A 507 -16.87 6.97 -20.90
CA PHE A 507 -15.57 7.20 -20.26
C PHE A 507 -15.23 8.70 -20.16
N CYS A 508 -15.47 9.48 -21.21
CA CYS A 508 -15.25 10.93 -21.18
C CYS A 508 -16.16 11.62 -20.13
N TYR A 509 -17.41 11.18 -20.01
CA TYR A 509 -18.31 11.67 -18.96
C TYR A 509 -17.83 11.28 -17.55
N GLN A 510 -17.30 10.07 -17.35
CA GLN A 510 -16.70 9.66 -16.08
C GLN A 510 -15.49 10.53 -15.70
N ALA A 511 -14.62 10.84 -16.66
CA ALA A 511 -13.49 11.76 -16.44
C ALA A 511 -13.97 13.18 -16.04
N ILE A 512 -15.01 13.70 -16.70
CA ILE A 512 -15.60 15.00 -16.35
C ILE A 512 -16.24 14.96 -14.95
N ASN A 513 -16.94 13.88 -14.59
CA ASN A 513 -17.53 13.71 -13.26
C ASN A 513 -16.43 13.73 -12.17
N GLY A 514 -15.30 13.07 -12.40
CA GLY A 514 -14.13 13.15 -11.51
C GLY A 514 -13.62 14.58 -11.32
N LEU A 515 -13.52 15.35 -12.41
CA LEU A 515 -13.13 16.77 -12.37
C LEU A 515 -14.17 17.66 -11.67
N ASP A 516 -15.47 17.38 -11.81
CA ASP A 516 -16.56 18.06 -11.10
C ASP A 516 -16.51 17.80 -9.59
N VAL A 517 -16.16 16.57 -9.19
CA VAL A 517 -15.92 16.22 -7.78
C VAL A 517 -14.74 17.02 -7.23
N MET A 518 -13.60 17.04 -7.91
CA MET A 518 -12.43 17.85 -7.50
C MET A 518 -12.76 19.33 -7.40
N GLU A 519 -13.50 19.87 -8.36
CA GLU A 519 -13.93 21.27 -8.32
C GLU A 519 -14.85 21.54 -7.13
N SER A 520 -15.74 20.61 -6.79
CA SER A 520 -16.63 20.71 -5.64
C SER A 520 -15.84 20.78 -4.33
N PHE A 521 -14.82 19.92 -4.16
CA PHE A 521 -13.91 19.97 -3.01
C PHE A 521 -13.13 21.30 -2.94
N ARG A 522 -12.64 21.78 -4.10
CA ARG A 522 -11.95 23.08 -4.19
C ARG A 522 -12.86 24.25 -3.87
N ARG A 523 -14.11 24.25 -4.34
CA ARG A 523 -15.11 25.30 -4.06
C ARG A 523 -15.48 25.35 -2.59
N LEU A 524 -15.58 24.18 -1.95
CA LEU A 524 -15.76 24.05 -0.50
C LEU A 524 -14.68 24.78 0.31
N TRP A 525 -13.44 24.81 -0.20
CA TRP A 525 -12.33 25.56 0.38
C TRP A 525 -12.48 27.09 0.17
N THR A 526 -12.81 27.54 -1.05
CA THR A 526 -12.92 28.99 -1.34
C THR A 526 -13.99 29.70 -0.53
N CYS A 527 -15.10 29.03 -0.17
CA CYS A 527 -16.16 29.67 0.62
C CYS A 527 -15.69 30.13 2.01
N ARG A 528 -14.74 29.42 2.66
CA ARG A 528 -14.22 29.81 3.98
C ARG A 528 -13.14 30.90 3.94
N VAL A 529 -12.25 30.85 2.95
CA VAL A 529 -11.16 31.84 2.81
C VAL A 529 -11.68 33.19 2.29
N LEU A 530 -12.72 33.17 1.44
CA LEU A 530 -13.37 34.41 0.99
C LEU A 530 -14.18 35.09 2.11
N LEU A 531 -14.80 34.33 3.03
CA LEU A 531 -15.50 34.90 4.18
C LEU A 531 -14.55 35.63 5.14
N THR A 532 -13.33 35.13 5.32
CA THR A 532 -12.31 35.79 6.16
C THR A 532 -11.72 37.02 5.48
N ASN A 533 -11.44 36.95 4.17
CA ASN A 533 -10.94 38.11 3.42
C ASN A 533 -12.00 39.20 3.17
N GLN A 534 -13.30 38.90 3.20
CA GLN A 534 -14.35 39.91 3.10
C GLN A 534 -14.48 40.74 4.39
N LEU A 535 -14.30 40.13 5.57
CA LEU A 535 -14.31 40.85 6.85
C LEU A 535 -13.16 41.85 6.99
N GLU A 536 -12.00 41.58 6.38
CA GLU A 536 -10.85 42.49 6.36
C GLU A 536 -10.95 43.56 5.25
N ASN A 537 -11.49 43.22 4.08
CA ASN A 537 -11.61 44.17 2.95
C ASN A 537 -12.79 45.15 3.10
N ASP A 538 -13.88 44.78 3.79
CA ASP A 538 -15.01 45.67 4.05
C ASP A 538 -14.65 46.85 4.99
N GLN A 539 -13.54 46.76 5.74
CA GLN A 539 -13.03 47.87 6.53
C GLN A 539 -12.12 48.83 5.73
N GLN A 540 -11.62 48.42 4.55
CA GLN A 540 -10.66 49.21 3.77
C GLN A 540 -11.21 49.76 2.45
N GLN A 541 -12.32 49.24 1.91
CA GLN A 541 -12.92 49.71 0.65
C GLN A 541 -13.95 50.85 0.80
N SER A 542 -13.68 51.81 1.68
CA SER A 542 -14.42 53.09 1.70
C SER A 542 -13.60 54.26 1.17
N SER A 543 -12.65 54.06 0.26
CA SER A 543 -11.98 55.13 -0.48
C SER A 543 -11.10 54.56 -1.60
N GLN A 544 -11.57 54.58 -2.85
CA GLN A 544 -10.84 54.99 -4.07
C GLN A 544 -11.47 54.39 -5.32
N GLU A 545 -12.02 55.28 -6.15
CA GLU A 545 -12.42 55.02 -7.53
C GLU A 545 -11.17 54.81 -8.41
N HIS A 546 -11.13 53.74 -9.22
CA HIS A 546 -10.38 53.76 -10.48
C HIS A 546 -10.91 52.75 -11.53
N ASP A 547 -11.64 53.33 -12.49
CA ASP A 547 -11.71 53.14 -13.94
C ASP A 547 -11.16 51.85 -14.64
N GLY A 548 -12.04 51.19 -15.39
CA GLY A 548 -11.85 51.15 -16.84
C GLY A 548 -11.37 49.86 -17.51
N LYS A 549 -11.85 48.66 -17.11
CA LYS A 549 -11.83 47.42 -17.95
C LYS A 549 -12.66 46.22 -17.46
N GLU A 550 -13.56 46.39 -16.48
CA GLU A 550 -14.32 45.27 -15.87
C GLU A 550 -15.73 45.03 -16.42
N ASN A 551 -16.23 45.79 -17.40
CA ASN A 551 -17.68 46.00 -17.46
C ASN A 551 -18.53 45.20 -18.46
N ASP A 552 -18.04 44.21 -19.21
CA ASP A 552 -18.91 43.49 -20.18
C ASP A 552 -19.45 42.16 -19.62
N GLU A 553 -18.60 41.29 -19.08
CA GLU A 553 -19.04 39.99 -18.51
C GLU A 553 -19.85 40.16 -17.23
N GLU A 554 -19.45 41.11 -16.38
CA GLU A 554 -20.16 41.42 -15.14
C GLU A 554 -21.51 42.11 -15.42
N TYR A 555 -21.56 42.95 -16.45
CA TYR A 555 -22.79 43.55 -16.94
C TYR A 555 -23.76 42.51 -17.52
N GLU A 556 -23.27 41.57 -18.35
CA GLU A 556 -24.08 40.47 -18.87
C GLU A 556 -24.63 39.58 -17.74
N LYS A 557 -23.79 39.25 -16.76
CA LYS A 557 -24.19 38.48 -15.57
C LYS A 557 -25.25 39.21 -14.76
N ASN A 558 -25.09 40.50 -14.54
CA ASN A 558 -26.07 41.33 -13.83
C ASN A 558 -27.40 41.42 -14.57
N ILE A 559 -27.39 41.48 -15.91
CA ILE A 559 -28.60 41.41 -16.73
C ILE A 559 -29.30 40.06 -16.60
N LYS A 560 -28.55 38.95 -16.72
CA LYS A 560 -29.10 37.60 -16.57
C LYS A 560 -29.79 37.42 -15.22
N MET A 561 -29.16 37.87 -14.13
CA MET A 561 -29.74 37.80 -12.78
C MET A 561 -31.03 38.63 -12.66
N LYS A 562 -31.06 39.86 -13.21
CA LYS A 562 -32.25 40.72 -13.21
C LYS A 562 -33.42 40.10 -13.96
N ILE A 563 -33.16 39.51 -15.14
CA ILE A 563 -34.18 38.83 -15.94
C ILE A 563 -34.74 37.63 -15.16
N LEU A 564 -33.88 36.74 -14.67
CA LEU A 564 -34.32 35.54 -13.93
C LEU A 564 -35.10 35.91 -12.65
N ALA A 565 -34.69 36.95 -11.93
CA ALA A 565 -35.43 37.48 -10.78
C ALA A 565 -36.84 37.93 -11.16
N ALA A 566 -36.98 38.67 -12.27
CA ALA A 566 -38.28 39.13 -12.77
C ALA A 566 -39.16 37.96 -13.25
N SER A 567 -38.55 36.94 -13.87
CA SER A 567 -39.23 35.75 -14.38
C SER A 567 -39.92 34.92 -13.29
N LEU A 568 -39.42 34.94 -12.04
CA LEU A 568 -40.02 34.19 -10.92
C LEU A 568 -41.49 34.54 -10.66
N LYS A 569 -41.93 35.76 -10.99
CA LYS A 569 -43.33 36.20 -10.85
C LYS A 569 -44.28 35.43 -11.77
N TYR A 570 -43.79 34.99 -12.93
CA TYR A 570 -44.58 34.33 -13.97
C TYR A 570 -44.55 32.80 -13.88
N VAL A 571 -43.77 32.23 -12.95
CA VAL A 571 -43.61 30.78 -12.79
C VAL A 571 -44.92 30.09 -12.35
N HIS A 572 -45.81 30.79 -11.64
CA HIS A 572 -47.11 30.22 -11.24
C HIS A 572 -48.01 29.93 -12.44
N ASP A 573 -47.98 30.79 -13.45
CA ASP A 573 -48.88 30.73 -14.61
C ASP A 573 -48.24 29.99 -15.79
N LEU A 574 -46.94 30.23 -16.04
CA LEU A 574 -46.22 29.72 -17.21
C LEU A 574 -45.26 28.56 -16.90
N GLY A 575 -45.15 28.17 -15.63
CA GLY A 575 -44.23 27.13 -15.15
C GLY A 575 -42.75 27.50 -15.28
N TRP A 576 -41.88 26.52 -15.05
CA TRP A 576 -40.43 26.66 -15.17
C TRP A 576 -40.00 26.55 -16.64
N SER A 577 -40.31 27.58 -17.43
CA SER A 577 -40.25 27.52 -18.89
C SER A 577 -39.58 28.73 -19.52
N GLN A 578 -39.24 28.60 -20.80
CA GLN A 578 -38.77 29.72 -21.63
C GLN A 578 -39.77 30.88 -21.67
N GLN A 579 -41.08 30.57 -21.64
CA GLN A 579 -42.14 31.59 -21.68
C GLN A 579 -42.11 32.47 -20.43
N ALA A 580 -41.84 31.89 -19.25
CA ALA A 580 -41.64 32.66 -18.01
C ALA A 580 -40.41 33.58 -18.09
N ILE A 581 -39.35 33.13 -18.77
CA ILE A 581 -38.15 33.95 -19.00
C ILE A 581 -38.46 35.13 -19.93
N SER A 582 -39.12 34.88 -21.06
CA SER A 582 -39.54 35.92 -22.00
C SER A 582 -40.46 36.96 -21.35
N ALA A 583 -41.47 36.51 -20.58
CA ALA A 583 -42.37 37.41 -19.86
C ALA A 583 -41.63 38.23 -18.78
N GLY A 584 -40.69 37.61 -18.06
CA GLY A 584 -39.82 38.29 -17.11
C GLY A 584 -38.97 39.38 -17.76
N ALA A 585 -38.35 39.07 -18.89
CA ALA A 585 -37.55 40.03 -19.67
C ALA A 585 -38.39 41.23 -20.12
N GLU A 586 -39.59 40.98 -20.67
CA GLU A 586 -40.50 42.03 -21.13
C GLU A 586 -40.95 42.94 -19.96
N SER A 587 -41.14 42.36 -18.77
CA SER A 587 -41.55 43.12 -17.57
C SER A 587 -40.52 44.13 -17.07
N ILE A 588 -39.24 43.93 -17.41
CA ILE A 588 -38.14 44.83 -17.05
C ILE A 588 -37.58 45.59 -18.27
N GLY A 589 -38.31 45.60 -19.39
CA GLY A 589 -38.01 46.39 -20.57
C GLY A 589 -37.06 45.76 -21.60
N TYR A 590 -36.76 44.46 -21.48
CA TYR A 590 -35.97 43.72 -22.47
C TYR A 590 -36.87 42.95 -23.45
N PRO A 591 -36.47 42.76 -24.73
CA PRO A 591 -37.23 41.98 -25.68
C PRO A 591 -37.38 40.51 -25.26
N GLY A 592 -38.55 39.90 -25.46
CA GLY A 592 -38.78 38.49 -25.12
C GLY A 592 -37.86 37.48 -25.81
N ILE A 593 -37.20 37.87 -26.91
CA ILE A 593 -36.19 37.09 -27.66
C ILE A 593 -34.90 36.89 -26.84
N ILE A 594 -34.66 37.71 -25.81
CA ILE A 594 -33.46 37.64 -24.95
C ILE A 594 -33.35 36.34 -24.15
N HIS A 595 -34.39 35.49 -24.16
CA HIS A 595 -34.33 34.13 -23.63
C HIS A 595 -33.18 33.30 -24.26
N GLY A 596 -32.68 33.67 -25.44
CA GLY A 596 -31.51 33.06 -26.08
C GLY A 596 -30.21 33.18 -25.26
N LEU A 597 -30.15 34.07 -24.27
CA LEU A 597 -29.04 34.15 -23.30
C LEU A 597 -29.00 33.00 -22.29
N PHE A 598 -30.06 32.18 -22.23
CA PHE A 598 -30.21 31.07 -21.27
C PHE A 598 -30.25 29.73 -22.03
N PRO A 599 -29.10 29.07 -22.20
CA PRO A 599 -28.99 27.85 -23.03
C PRO A 599 -29.87 26.71 -22.51
N ASN A 600 -30.06 26.60 -21.19
CA ASN A 600 -30.87 25.54 -20.59
C ASN A 600 -32.29 26.00 -20.23
N ARG A 601 -32.67 27.23 -20.63
CA ARG A 601 -34.01 27.81 -20.52
C ARG A 601 -34.58 27.66 -19.11
N GLY A 602 -35.63 26.84 -18.96
CA GLY A 602 -36.30 26.61 -17.67
C GLY A 602 -35.38 26.08 -16.57
N ALA A 603 -34.34 25.29 -16.92
CA ALA A 603 -33.40 24.78 -15.93
C ALA A 603 -32.53 25.91 -15.33
N ASP A 604 -32.10 26.89 -16.13
CA ASP A 604 -31.33 28.04 -15.64
C ASP A 604 -32.15 28.86 -14.62
N LEU A 605 -33.47 28.98 -14.84
CA LEU A 605 -34.40 29.62 -13.89
C LEU A 605 -34.56 28.81 -12.59
N VAL A 606 -34.62 27.48 -12.68
CA VAL A 606 -34.65 26.61 -11.50
C VAL A 606 -33.35 26.71 -10.70
N HIS A 607 -32.19 26.66 -11.37
CA HIS A 607 -30.89 26.79 -10.73
C HIS A 607 -30.71 28.15 -10.04
N TYR A 608 -31.17 29.23 -10.68
CA TYR A 608 -31.17 30.57 -10.10
C TYR A 608 -32.01 30.63 -8.82
N PHE A 609 -33.23 30.11 -8.85
CA PHE A 609 -34.09 30.05 -7.67
C PHE A 609 -33.43 29.22 -6.56
N TYR A 610 -32.90 28.04 -6.89
CA TYR A 610 -32.25 27.15 -5.94
C TYR A 610 -31.06 27.82 -5.24
N LEU A 611 -30.19 28.49 -6.00
CA LEU A 611 -29.04 29.23 -5.48
C LEU A 611 -29.46 30.41 -4.61
N THR A 612 -30.53 31.11 -5.00
CA THR A 612 -31.07 32.24 -4.23
C THR A 612 -31.57 31.77 -2.87
N CYS A 613 -32.35 30.68 -2.81
CA CYS A 613 -32.80 30.09 -1.56
C CYS A 613 -31.65 29.61 -0.67
N ASN A 614 -30.59 29.02 -1.25
CA ASN A 614 -29.42 28.61 -0.47
C ASN A 614 -28.70 29.82 0.14
N LYS A 615 -28.54 30.91 -0.63
CA LYS A 615 -27.95 32.17 -0.12
C LYS A 615 -28.80 32.78 1.00
N GLU A 616 -30.12 32.80 0.85
CA GLU A 616 -31.03 33.29 1.90
C GLU A 616 -30.97 32.43 3.16
N LEU A 617 -30.92 31.10 3.01
CA LEU A 617 -30.75 30.19 4.14
C LEU A 617 -29.45 30.47 4.88
N ASN A 618 -28.34 30.65 4.16
CA ASN A 618 -27.04 30.91 4.79
C ASN A 618 -27.05 32.19 5.61
N LYS A 619 -27.68 33.27 5.11
CA LYS A 619 -27.86 34.51 5.89
C LYS A 619 -28.66 34.26 7.17
N ILE A 620 -29.77 33.52 7.07
CA ILE A 620 -30.61 33.19 8.24
C ILE A 620 -29.82 32.37 9.27
N LEU A 621 -29.03 31.39 8.82
CA LEU A 621 -28.24 30.53 9.70
C LEU A 621 -27.07 31.28 10.35
N GLU A 622 -26.42 32.19 9.62
CA GLU A 622 -25.37 33.06 10.12
C GLU A 622 -25.89 34.01 11.20
N GLU A 623 -27.02 34.69 10.95
CA GLU A 623 -27.69 35.55 11.94
C GLU A 623 -28.08 34.76 13.19
N GLN A 624 -28.56 33.51 13.03
CA GLN A 624 -28.87 32.63 14.15
C GLN A 624 -27.64 32.20 14.94
N ALA A 625 -26.51 31.93 14.27
CA ALA A 625 -25.25 31.57 14.91
C ALA A 625 -24.69 32.74 15.73
N LEU A 626 -24.63 33.95 15.15
CA LEU A 626 -24.19 35.18 15.82
C LEU A 626 -25.07 35.52 17.04
N ALA A 627 -26.39 35.35 16.92
CA ALA A 627 -27.32 35.59 18.03
C ALA A 627 -27.14 34.62 19.21
N VAL A 628 -26.65 33.39 18.96
CA VAL A 628 -26.34 32.41 20.01
C VAL A 628 -25.03 32.76 20.73
N GLU A 629 -24.04 33.30 20.02
CA GLU A 629 -22.76 33.75 20.61
C GLU A 629 -22.93 34.99 21.51
N GLN A 630 -23.82 35.91 21.13
CA GLN A 630 -24.06 37.16 21.87
C GLN A 630 -24.95 36.99 23.11
N SER A 631 -25.63 35.84 23.29
CA SER A 631 -26.57 35.60 24.40
C SER A 631 -26.37 34.20 25.03
N PRO A 632 -25.32 34.02 25.87
CA PRO A 632 -24.96 32.73 26.47
C PRO A 632 -25.99 32.14 27.44
N THR A 633 -27.08 32.86 27.75
CA THR A 633 -28.18 32.41 28.63
C THR A 633 -29.25 31.59 27.93
N LYS A 634 -29.29 31.52 26.59
CA LYS A 634 -30.21 30.61 25.86
C LYS A 634 -29.60 29.21 25.75
N LYS A 635 -30.34 28.18 26.17
CA LYS A 635 -29.94 26.77 25.97
C LYS A 635 -29.65 26.52 24.48
N LYS A 636 -28.44 26.04 24.17
CA LYS A 636 -28.06 25.60 22.83
C LYS A 636 -29.02 24.50 22.38
N LYS A 637 -29.68 24.68 21.23
CA LYS A 637 -30.57 23.65 20.64
C LYS A 637 -29.74 22.38 20.38
N THR A 638 -30.36 21.21 20.47
CA THR A 638 -29.68 19.96 20.08
C THR A 638 -29.39 19.98 18.59
N LEU A 639 -28.37 19.22 18.16
CA LEU A 639 -27.97 19.12 16.76
C LEU A 639 -29.16 18.69 15.86
N GLU A 640 -30.00 17.76 16.33
CA GLU A 640 -31.16 17.31 15.55
C GLU A 640 -32.16 18.44 15.30
N LEU A 641 -32.39 19.29 16.31
CA LEU A 641 -33.31 20.42 16.20
C LEU A 641 -32.76 21.50 15.27
N GLN A 642 -31.45 21.77 15.30
CA GLN A 642 -30.84 22.73 14.38
C GLN A 642 -30.93 22.27 12.93
N VAL A 643 -30.62 20.99 12.67
CA VAL A 643 -30.73 20.41 11.33
C VAL A 643 -32.19 20.40 10.86
N ARG A 644 -33.13 20.03 11.74
CA ARG A 644 -34.57 20.07 11.43
C ARG A 644 -35.02 21.47 11.05
N ASP A 645 -34.71 22.46 11.89
CA ASP A 645 -35.14 23.84 11.68
C ASP A 645 -34.54 24.43 10.39
N ALA A 646 -33.29 24.09 10.06
CA ALA A 646 -32.64 24.51 8.81
C ALA A 646 -33.29 23.89 7.56
N VAL A 647 -33.57 22.57 7.59
CA VAL A 647 -34.24 21.87 6.49
C VAL A 647 -35.68 22.39 6.31
N GLU A 648 -36.40 22.60 7.41
CA GLU A 648 -37.74 23.20 7.39
C GLU A 648 -37.71 24.60 6.78
N THR A 649 -36.81 25.47 7.25
CA THR A 649 -36.64 26.83 6.73
C THR A 649 -36.38 26.81 5.22
N ARG A 650 -35.51 25.92 4.76
CA ARG A 650 -35.19 25.78 3.34
C ARG A 650 -36.37 25.29 2.50
N LEU A 651 -37.16 24.33 3.01
CA LEU A 651 -38.33 23.81 2.31
C LEU A 651 -39.50 24.79 2.31
N ARG A 652 -39.63 25.63 3.34
CA ARG A 652 -40.63 26.70 3.37
C ARG A 652 -40.47 27.70 2.22
N MET A 653 -39.24 27.94 1.76
CA MET A 653 -38.97 28.78 0.57
C MET A 653 -39.57 28.20 -0.72
N VAL A 654 -39.82 26.89 -0.78
CA VAL A 654 -40.39 26.21 -1.96
C VAL A 654 -41.93 26.26 -1.96
N ILE A 655 -42.57 26.47 -0.81
CA ILE A 655 -44.03 26.46 -0.64
C ILE A 655 -44.76 27.35 -1.66
N PRO A 656 -44.32 28.60 -1.95
CA PRO A 656 -44.97 29.44 -2.96
C PRO A 656 -45.08 28.71 -4.32
N TYR A 657 -44.03 28.00 -4.72
CA TYR A 657 -43.93 27.34 -6.03
C TYR A 657 -44.36 25.86 -6.01
N LYS A 658 -44.94 25.37 -4.92
CA LYS A 658 -45.27 23.94 -4.74
C LYS A 658 -46.03 23.31 -5.91
N LYS A 659 -46.97 24.06 -6.53
CA LYS A 659 -47.78 23.56 -7.67
C LYS A 659 -46.93 23.24 -8.90
N THR A 660 -45.90 24.03 -9.17
CA THR A 660 -45.03 23.88 -10.35
C THR A 660 -43.68 23.25 -9.99
N TRP A 661 -43.39 23.03 -8.70
CA TRP A 661 -42.15 22.41 -8.23
C TRP A 661 -41.89 20.97 -8.76
N PRO A 662 -42.89 20.10 -9.00
CA PRO A 662 -42.65 18.82 -9.66
C PRO A 662 -41.98 18.96 -11.03
N GLN A 663 -42.34 20.00 -11.80
CA GLN A 663 -41.71 20.31 -13.07
C GLN A 663 -40.23 20.73 -12.88
N ALA A 664 -39.95 21.55 -11.86
CA ALA A 664 -38.57 21.97 -11.53
C ALA A 664 -37.69 20.77 -11.14
N LEU A 665 -38.22 19.84 -10.34
CA LEU A 665 -37.51 18.62 -9.96
C LEU A 665 -37.21 17.73 -11.17
N ALA A 666 -38.16 17.61 -12.10
CA ALA A 666 -37.94 16.88 -13.35
C ALA A 666 -36.82 17.53 -14.18
N LEU A 667 -36.80 18.87 -14.30
CA LEU A 667 -35.74 19.59 -15.01
C LEU A 667 -34.36 19.39 -14.39
N MET A 668 -34.25 19.41 -13.05
CA MET A 668 -33.00 19.15 -12.32
C MET A 668 -32.50 17.71 -12.49
N ALA A 669 -33.41 16.74 -12.66
CA ALA A 669 -33.09 15.33 -12.84
C ALA A 669 -32.68 14.96 -14.27
N LEU A 670 -32.78 15.87 -15.24
CA LEU A 670 -32.32 15.61 -16.61
C LEU A 670 -30.79 15.53 -16.65
N PRO A 671 -30.20 14.56 -17.39
CA PRO A 671 -28.75 14.35 -17.45
C PRO A 671 -27.87 15.61 -17.59
N PRO A 672 -28.17 16.60 -18.47
CA PRO A 672 -27.36 17.81 -18.58
C PRO A 672 -27.37 18.70 -17.33
N ASN A 673 -28.39 18.62 -16.48
CA ASN A 673 -28.59 19.47 -15.30
C ASN A 673 -28.23 18.78 -13.99
N VAL A 674 -28.08 17.45 -13.99
CA VAL A 674 -27.79 16.65 -12.79
C VAL A 674 -26.49 17.10 -12.09
N PRO A 675 -25.35 17.33 -12.78
CA PRO A 675 -24.12 17.74 -12.10
C PRO A 675 -24.27 19.05 -11.31
N LEU A 676 -24.89 20.06 -11.93
CA LEU A 676 -25.12 21.36 -11.30
C LEU A 676 -26.16 21.28 -10.17
N SER A 677 -27.22 20.50 -10.36
CA SER A 677 -28.26 20.28 -9.35
C SER A 677 -27.71 19.56 -8.12
N LEU A 678 -26.84 18.57 -8.33
CA LEU A 678 -26.19 17.81 -7.26
C LEU A 678 -25.18 18.68 -6.52
N ALA A 679 -24.36 19.47 -7.22
CA ALA A 679 -23.44 20.42 -6.60
C ALA A 679 -24.18 21.42 -5.69
N ASN A 680 -25.33 21.95 -6.14
CA ASN A 680 -26.16 22.84 -5.34
C ASN A 680 -26.74 22.16 -4.09
N LEU A 681 -27.16 20.88 -4.20
CA LEU A 681 -27.66 20.10 -3.07
C LEU A 681 -26.56 19.80 -2.05
N LEU A 682 -25.38 19.38 -2.52
CA LEU A 682 -24.25 19.07 -1.64
C LEU A 682 -23.76 20.33 -0.91
N THR A 683 -23.75 21.48 -1.60
CA THR A 683 -23.43 22.77 -0.97
C THR A 683 -24.44 23.12 0.12
N LEU A 684 -25.75 23.02 -0.17
CA LEU A 684 -26.81 23.24 0.82
C LEU A 684 -26.63 22.40 2.08
N VAL A 685 -26.37 21.11 1.89
CA VAL A 685 -26.23 20.17 3.00
C VAL A 685 -24.95 20.42 3.79
N ASP A 686 -23.86 20.81 3.13
CA ASP A 686 -22.62 21.21 3.78
C ASP A 686 -22.81 22.45 4.64
N ASP A 687 -23.50 23.47 4.12
CA ASP A 687 -23.82 24.71 4.84
C ASP A 687 -24.68 24.43 6.09
N ILE A 688 -25.72 23.59 5.97
CA ILE A 688 -26.55 23.19 7.12
C ILE A 688 -25.71 22.47 8.18
N CYS A 689 -24.85 21.52 7.79
CA CYS A 689 -23.96 20.83 8.72
C CYS A 689 -22.97 21.78 9.40
N TYR A 690 -22.44 22.76 8.65
CA TYR A 690 -21.51 23.74 9.17
C TYR A 690 -22.15 24.61 10.26
N TYR A 691 -23.29 25.22 9.99
CA TYR A 691 -24.00 26.06 10.97
C TYR A 691 -24.61 25.26 12.13
N ALA A 692 -24.89 23.97 11.93
CA ALA A 692 -25.21 23.05 13.03
C ALA A 692 -24.00 22.76 13.95
N GLY A 693 -22.78 23.15 13.56
CA GLY A 693 -21.57 22.94 14.36
C GLY A 693 -20.97 21.54 14.22
N ASP A 694 -21.22 20.84 13.11
CA ASP A 694 -20.59 19.55 12.82
C ASP A 694 -19.07 19.73 12.63
N LYS A 695 -18.28 19.30 13.63
CA LYS A 695 -16.80 19.27 13.58
C LYS A 695 -16.24 17.92 13.09
N SER A 696 -17.06 17.07 12.46
CA SER A 696 -16.62 15.76 11.96
C SER A 696 -15.66 15.92 10.77
N VAL A 697 -14.59 15.11 10.73
CA VAL A 697 -13.51 15.26 9.71
C VAL A 697 -13.09 13.94 9.04
N ASP A 698 -13.80 12.85 9.36
CA ASP A 698 -13.52 11.47 8.92
C ASP A 698 -14.65 10.92 8.04
N ILE A 699 -14.71 9.62 7.76
CA ILE A 699 -15.74 8.97 6.91
C ILE A 699 -17.17 9.40 7.31
N ASN A 700 -17.40 9.62 8.60
CA ASN A 700 -18.63 10.16 9.16
C ASN A 700 -19.08 11.49 8.52
N TRP A 701 -18.16 12.30 8.01
CA TRP A 701 -18.42 13.54 7.29
C TRP A 701 -19.23 13.31 6.01
N TYR A 702 -18.79 12.34 5.19
CA TYR A 702 -19.45 11.96 3.93
C TYR A 702 -20.79 11.30 4.21
N THR A 703 -20.81 10.35 5.15
CA THR A 703 -22.02 9.64 5.56
C THR A 703 -23.10 10.62 6.02
N ARG A 704 -22.76 11.59 6.87
CA ARG A 704 -23.72 12.60 7.37
C ARG A 704 -24.33 13.44 6.25
N ARG A 705 -23.55 13.82 5.24
CA ARG A 705 -24.03 14.64 4.11
C ARG A 705 -24.85 13.86 3.11
N ILE A 706 -24.48 12.63 2.81
CA ILE A 706 -25.30 11.75 1.96
C ILE A 706 -26.64 11.48 2.64
N VAL A 707 -26.62 11.16 3.94
CA VAL A 707 -27.83 10.94 4.72
C VAL A 707 -28.69 12.20 4.77
N LEU A 708 -28.11 13.37 5.08
CA LEU A 708 -28.87 14.62 5.14
C LEU A 708 -29.40 15.06 3.76
N ALA A 709 -28.65 14.85 2.68
CA ALA A 709 -29.14 15.05 1.31
C ALA A 709 -30.34 14.14 1.00
N GLY A 710 -30.28 12.88 1.42
CA GLY A 710 -31.39 11.93 1.32
C GLY A 710 -32.60 12.36 2.14
N ILE A 711 -32.41 12.81 3.39
CA ILE A 711 -33.48 13.35 4.24
C ILE A 711 -34.13 14.57 3.59
N TYR A 712 -33.33 15.52 3.10
CA TYR A 712 -33.82 16.71 2.41
C TYR A 712 -34.68 16.32 1.19
N LYS A 713 -34.16 15.47 0.30
CA LYS A 713 -34.86 15.10 -0.94
C LYS A 713 -36.10 14.24 -0.71
N THR A 714 -36.07 13.31 0.23
CA THR A 714 -37.26 12.51 0.58
C THR A 714 -38.34 13.36 1.24
N THR A 715 -37.95 14.33 2.07
CA THR A 715 -38.90 15.30 2.68
C THR A 715 -39.46 16.26 1.64
N GLU A 716 -38.62 16.74 0.70
CA GLU A 716 -39.05 17.56 -0.44
C GLU A 716 -40.10 16.84 -1.29
N LEU A 717 -39.89 15.57 -1.61
CA LEU A 717 -40.85 14.75 -2.36
C LEU A 717 -42.15 14.51 -1.57
N TYR A 718 -42.04 14.25 -0.26
CA TYR A 718 -43.21 14.08 0.61
C TYR A 718 -44.06 15.37 0.65
N MET A 719 -43.41 16.52 0.76
CA MET A 719 -44.07 17.84 0.82
C MET A 719 -44.97 18.11 -0.38
N LEU A 720 -44.58 17.65 -1.58
CA LEU A 720 -45.36 17.83 -2.81
C LEU A 720 -46.75 17.19 -2.73
N GLN A 721 -46.89 16.11 -1.97
CA GLN A 721 -48.14 15.37 -1.82
C GLN A 721 -48.94 15.76 -0.57
N ASP A 722 -48.34 16.53 0.33
CA ASP A 722 -48.92 16.86 1.63
C ASP A 722 -49.90 18.03 1.55
N ASN A 723 -51.19 17.79 1.76
CA ASN A 723 -52.21 18.84 1.80
C ASN A 723 -52.68 19.16 3.23
N SER A 724 -51.92 18.76 4.26
CA SER A 724 -52.22 19.13 5.65
C SER A 724 -51.99 20.63 5.91
N GLU A 725 -52.66 21.14 6.94
CA GLU A 725 -52.48 22.53 7.39
C GLU A 725 -51.01 22.79 7.74
N ASP A 726 -50.44 23.88 7.21
CA ASP A 726 -49.02 24.25 7.30
C ASP A 726 -48.03 23.09 7.00
N HIS A 727 -48.43 22.09 6.21
CA HIS A 727 -47.59 20.92 5.90
C HIS A 727 -47.15 20.13 7.15
N GLN A 728 -47.97 20.07 8.20
CA GLN A 728 -47.67 19.34 9.43
C GLN A 728 -47.20 17.91 9.21
N LYS A 729 -47.78 17.19 8.23
CA LYS A 729 -47.36 15.81 7.93
C LYS A 729 -45.93 15.75 7.38
N THR A 730 -45.51 16.75 6.61
CA THR A 730 -44.13 16.89 6.10
C THR A 730 -43.15 17.09 7.25
N TRP A 731 -43.47 17.96 8.21
CA TRP A 731 -42.57 18.22 9.35
C TRP A 731 -42.47 17.02 10.29
N ASN A 732 -43.58 16.30 10.51
CA ASN A 732 -43.56 15.01 11.23
C ASN A 732 -42.74 13.94 10.48
N PHE A 733 -42.82 13.92 9.14
CA PHE A 733 -42.01 13.02 8.32
C PHE A 733 -40.51 13.34 8.46
N LEU A 734 -40.14 14.62 8.39
CA LEU A 734 -38.77 15.11 8.58
C LEU A 734 -38.22 14.70 9.95
N GLU A 735 -38.96 14.95 11.02
CA GLU A 735 -38.56 14.60 12.38
C GLU A 735 -38.30 13.09 12.52
N ARG A 736 -39.17 12.26 11.94
CA ARG A 736 -38.96 10.80 11.91
C ARG A 736 -37.71 10.41 11.13
N ARG A 737 -37.44 11.03 9.96
CA ARG A 737 -36.23 10.73 9.17
C ARG A 737 -34.95 11.11 9.89
N ILE A 738 -34.93 12.24 10.60
CA ILE A 738 -33.78 12.67 11.41
C ILE A 738 -33.57 11.70 12.58
N LYS A 739 -34.65 11.26 13.25
CA LYS A 739 -34.58 10.27 14.33
C LYS A 739 -34.09 8.90 13.87
N ASP A 740 -34.53 8.43 12.69
CA ASP A 740 -34.03 7.18 12.12
C ASP A 740 -32.51 7.26 11.85
N ALA A 741 -32.03 8.40 11.35
CA ALA A 741 -30.60 8.61 11.08
C ALA A 741 -29.76 8.58 12.37
N THR A 742 -30.24 9.18 13.47
CA THR A 742 -29.53 9.14 14.76
C THR A 742 -29.55 7.75 15.37
N GLN A 743 -30.64 6.98 15.22
CA GLN A 743 -30.71 5.59 15.66
C GLN A 743 -29.76 4.67 14.89
N ILE A 744 -29.72 4.80 13.56
CA ILE A 744 -28.77 4.04 12.72
C ILE A 744 -27.33 4.38 13.12
N HIS A 745 -27.02 5.67 13.31
CA HIS A 745 -25.69 6.07 13.77
C HIS A 745 -25.35 5.45 15.13
N THR A 746 -26.27 5.48 16.09
CA THR A 746 -26.08 4.91 17.43
C THR A 746 -25.84 3.40 17.36
N ILE A 747 -26.61 2.68 16.53
CA ILE A 747 -26.40 1.23 16.32
C ILE A 747 -25.01 0.99 15.73
N LEU A 748 -24.63 1.72 14.68
CA LEU A 748 -23.33 1.57 14.02
C LEU A 748 -22.14 1.88 14.95
N THR A 749 -22.26 2.89 15.82
CA THR A 749 -21.22 3.22 16.81
C THR A 749 -21.19 2.27 17.99
N THR A 750 -22.32 1.63 18.33
CA THR A 750 -22.37 0.62 19.40
C THR A 750 -21.86 -0.73 18.89
N THR A 751 -22.05 -1.04 17.60
CA THR A 751 -21.50 -2.24 16.98
C THR A 751 -20.05 -2.09 16.52
N SER A 752 -19.48 -0.88 16.45
CA SER A 752 -18.05 -0.71 16.10
C SER A 752 -17.07 -1.19 17.17
N ASP A 753 -17.54 -1.49 18.39
CA ASP A 753 -16.76 -2.27 19.38
C ASP A 753 -16.68 -3.78 19.01
N MET A 754 -17.38 -4.20 17.95
CA MET A 754 -17.17 -5.47 17.26
C MET A 754 -16.88 -5.19 15.77
N ALA A 755 -15.62 -5.26 15.37
CA ALA A 755 -15.15 -5.02 14.01
C ALA A 755 -16.07 -5.64 12.93
N LEU A 756 -16.71 -4.78 12.11
CA LEU A 756 -17.52 -5.20 10.96
C LEU A 756 -16.94 -4.63 9.65
N PRO A 757 -16.56 -5.47 8.67
CA PRO A 757 -15.90 -5.05 7.42
C PRO A 757 -16.79 -4.32 6.39
N ASP A 758 -18.10 -4.20 6.64
CA ASP A 758 -19.09 -3.92 5.57
C ASP A 758 -19.36 -2.44 5.27
N LEU A 759 -18.88 -1.49 6.07
CA LEU A 759 -19.08 -0.06 5.76
C LEU A 759 -18.28 0.37 4.52
N ASN A 760 -17.10 -0.24 4.32
CA ASN A 760 -16.27 -0.02 3.13
C ASN A 760 -17.00 -0.42 1.83
N ARG A 761 -17.89 -1.42 1.90
CA ARG A 761 -18.68 -1.89 0.76
C ARG A 761 -19.82 -0.94 0.39
N ALA A 762 -20.49 -0.34 1.38
CA ALA A 762 -21.52 0.67 1.13
C ALA A 762 -20.92 1.96 0.54
N THR A 763 -19.71 2.34 0.97
CA THR A 763 -18.95 3.45 0.38
C THR A 763 -18.38 3.09 -0.99
N GLU A 764 -17.89 1.87 -1.21
CA GLU A 764 -17.48 1.37 -2.54
C GLU A 764 -18.67 1.30 -3.50
N THR A 765 -19.87 0.97 -3.02
CA THR A 765 -21.09 0.95 -3.85
C THR A 765 -21.58 2.37 -4.18
N ALA A 766 -21.40 3.31 -3.24
CA ALA A 766 -21.68 4.74 -3.49
C ALA A 766 -20.63 5.35 -4.44
N TYR A 767 -19.34 5.03 -4.27
CA TYR A 767 -18.28 5.40 -5.22
C TYR A 767 -18.48 4.74 -6.58
N ALA A 768 -18.90 3.48 -6.62
CA ALA A 768 -19.24 2.77 -7.85
C ALA A 768 -20.46 3.41 -8.54
N ALA A 769 -21.44 3.92 -7.80
CA ALA A 769 -22.54 4.71 -8.37
C ALA A 769 -22.12 6.09 -8.89
N PHE A 770 -20.91 6.56 -8.57
CA PHE A 770 -20.28 7.76 -9.15
C PHE A 770 -19.29 7.43 -10.28
N VAL A 771 -18.86 6.17 -10.40
CA VAL A 771 -17.91 5.68 -11.42
C VAL A 771 -18.60 4.87 -12.53
N THR A 772 -19.86 4.48 -12.38
CA THR A 772 -20.71 4.05 -13.51
C THR A 772 -21.45 5.24 -14.08
#